data_AF-A0A7V3A9G5-F1
#
_entry.id   AF-A0A7V3A9G5-F1
#
_cell.length_a   1.000
_cell.length_b   1.000
_cell.length_c   1.000
_cell.angle_alpha   90.00
_cell.angle_beta   90.00
_cell.angle_gamma   90.00
#
_symmetry.space_group_name_H-M   'P 1'
#
loop_
_entity.id
_entity.type
_entity.pdbx_description
1 polymer ?
#
loop_
_entity_poly.entity_id
_entity_poly.type
_entity_poly.pdbx_seq_one_letter_code
_entity_poly.pdbx_strand_id
1 'polypeptide(L)'
;MVSERVTKIGASPTLKISAKAKSMKAEGIDVIDLSVGEPDFPTPENVKTAAIKAIEQNFTKYTENDGIPELRKAVCKRLKEDYGLDYKPNEVLISTGAKSSLYHLIQAIVNEGDEVIIPAPYWVTYPECVNLAKGKPVIVETREEDGFLLTPEQLRAAISPSTRAIILNNPSNPTGAAYSKDQLLALAEVIKKEDIYIIADEIYSRLVYDGFQFVSLAALGEDIKKKTIIINGVSKSYSMTGWRIGYAAGPAEIIGAMSKIQSHTTSNACSISQKASVEALAGPQYEVNRMAAEFQRRRNYVLMRLQQIPGISCFKPQGAFYLFPNVSSYYGKEAGGIQIRNSYGLAYYLLREARVAIVPGDAFGADNYIRISYATSMENLEKGMDRIAEAMSRLKTAKKVKKIYLQNYVTRVKKSVPVEVVVEGKLRDALVTEMESHLGYENYYEWNANINGTIVQLRTNVGHLYDFWVENWFPGQIEAGLEPHAVIYAVDNVPGREPRAYYHPETRTGILVNADNYGPLRKLALGMVLDSSEHLGLNAVRGMAVGLDGNGLVLVGQPGTKKTELFFELLKMPRVQAQTNEIVFVRFSGSKAVADAVERKFLIPTNTVELDERLAKLFDHSKCENVVTRREDCTDRTCPLQDECRLDKGVPYCFRASGEAQAMLDPNWMAGPQGYAKRTNLKTLVILRNDQVSPAVVELSKEEALRILESGEPSGAVKSLGAKAQPFFNPHLLVINEDKLAIQRMFFSRLLDQVKCCLVNSGVATPDQLKALL
;
A
#
# COMPACT_ATOMS: atom_id res chain seq x y z
N MET A 1 -1.01 -4.47 -25.59
CA MET A 1 -1.77 -5.07 -24.47
C MET A 1 -1.02 -6.29 -23.97
N VAL A 2 -0.93 -6.48 -22.65
CA VAL A 2 -0.37 -7.69 -22.03
C VAL A 2 -1.51 -8.54 -21.45
N SER A 3 -1.28 -9.83 -21.20
CA SER A 3 -2.32 -10.73 -20.70
C SER A 3 -2.75 -10.40 -19.26
N GLU A 4 -4.01 -10.68 -18.90
CA GLU A 4 -4.57 -10.40 -17.57
C GLU A 4 -3.74 -11.04 -16.43
N ARG A 5 -3.24 -12.27 -16.62
CA ARG A 5 -2.38 -12.94 -15.63
C ARG A 5 -1.13 -12.14 -15.29
N VAL A 6 -0.53 -11.45 -16.27
CA VAL A 6 0.66 -10.60 -16.06
C VAL A 6 0.30 -9.33 -15.30
N THR A 7 -0.91 -8.78 -15.49
CA THR A 7 -1.37 -7.60 -14.73
C THR A 7 -1.68 -7.89 -13.26
N LYS A 8 -1.91 -9.16 -12.89
CA LYS A 8 -2.20 -9.58 -11.51
C LYS A 8 -0.94 -9.88 -10.67
N ILE A 9 0.23 -9.94 -11.29
CA ILE A 9 1.50 -10.26 -10.62
C ILE A 9 2.20 -8.96 -10.23
N GLY A 10 2.56 -8.83 -8.97
CA GLY A 10 3.34 -7.69 -8.48
C GLY A 10 4.79 -7.74 -8.97
N ALA A 11 5.39 -6.58 -9.26
CA ALA A 11 6.84 -6.51 -9.39
C ALA A 11 7.49 -6.85 -8.03
N SER A 12 8.42 -7.80 -7.99
CA SER A 12 9.04 -8.23 -6.73
C SER A 12 9.66 -7.04 -5.96
N PRO A 13 9.22 -6.75 -4.72
CA PRO A 13 9.75 -5.63 -3.93
C PRO A 13 11.27 -5.71 -3.72
N THR A 14 11.81 -6.92 -3.61
CA THR A 14 13.25 -7.22 -3.54
C THR A 14 14.02 -6.61 -4.72
N LEU A 15 13.44 -6.63 -5.93
CA LEU A 15 14.12 -6.12 -7.13
C LEU A 15 14.29 -4.60 -7.10
N LYS A 16 13.38 -3.84 -6.47
CA LYS A 16 13.48 -2.37 -6.40
C LYS A 16 14.65 -1.93 -5.50
N ILE A 17 14.78 -2.53 -4.32
CA ILE A 17 15.88 -2.24 -3.40
C ILE A 17 17.21 -2.71 -3.99
N SER A 18 17.26 -3.93 -4.55
CA SER A 18 18.48 -4.42 -5.20
C SER A 18 18.89 -3.57 -6.41
N ALA A 19 17.94 -3.07 -7.21
CA ALA A 19 18.24 -2.16 -8.33
C ALA A 19 18.84 -0.83 -7.83
N LYS A 20 18.26 -0.24 -6.77
CA LYS A 20 18.81 0.99 -6.19
C LYS A 20 20.19 0.77 -5.56
N ALA A 21 20.39 -0.32 -4.84
CA ALA A 21 21.69 -0.69 -4.28
C ALA A 21 22.76 -0.88 -5.37
N LYS A 22 22.40 -1.52 -6.50
CA LYS A 22 23.28 -1.65 -7.67
C LYS A 22 23.61 -0.30 -8.30
N SER A 23 22.63 0.60 -8.46
CA SER A 23 22.85 1.97 -8.95
C SER A 23 23.85 2.71 -8.07
N MET A 24 23.64 2.68 -6.74
CA MET A 24 24.54 3.33 -5.77
C MET A 24 25.96 2.77 -5.85
N LYS A 25 26.12 1.44 -5.98
CA LYS A 25 27.44 0.82 -6.20
C LYS A 25 28.09 1.28 -7.51
N ALA A 26 27.32 1.39 -8.59
CA ALA A 26 27.80 1.89 -9.88
C ALA A 26 28.22 3.37 -9.82
N GLU A 27 27.60 4.15 -8.93
CA GLU A 27 27.97 5.53 -8.59
C GLU A 27 29.20 5.61 -7.65
N GLY A 28 29.85 4.48 -7.33
CA GLY A 28 31.02 4.42 -6.46
C GLY A 28 30.70 4.47 -4.96
N ILE A 29 29.43 4.35 -4.57
CA ILE A 29 29.02 4.34 -3.15
C ILE A 29 29.24 2.94 -2.57
N ASP A 30 29.96 2.87 -1.47
CA ASP A 30 30.18 1.63 -0.71
C ASP A 30 28.90 1.16 0.01
N VAL A 31 28.15 0.27 -0.64
CA VAL A 31 26.90 -0.32 -0.16
C VAL A 31 27.12 -1.77 0.29
N ILE A 32 26.80 -2.06 1.54
CA ILE A 32 26.74 -3.44 2.06
C ILE A 32 25.41 -4.05 1.66
N ASP A 33 25.44 -5.20 0.96
CA ASP A 33 24.24 -5.86 0.48
C ASP A 33 23.93 -7.11 1.31
N LEU A 34 22.96 -6.99 2.20
CA LEU A 34 22.43 -8.08 3.03
C LEU A 34 21.06 -8.57 2.49
N SER A 35 20.71 -8.20 1.26
CA SER A 35 19.43 -8.56 0.64
C SER A 35 19.52 -9.87 -0.15
N VAL A 36 20.72 -10.24 -0.63
CA VAL A 36 20.91 -11.35 -1.59
C VAL A 36 20.91 -12.70 -0.88
N GLY A 37 20.10 -13.64 -1.37
CA GLY A 37 20.00 -15.00 -0.85
C GLY A 37 20.93 -15.99 -1.54
N GLU A 38 22.22 -15.68 -1.66
CA GLU A 38 23.23 -16.47 -2.38
C GLU A 38 24.45 -16.69 -1.50
N PRO A 39 24.95 -17.94 -1.35
CA PRO A 39 26.23 -18.19 -0.69
C PRO A 39 27.38 -17.42 -1.37
N ASP A 40 28.25 -16.82 -0.58
CA ASP A 40 29.46 -16.10 -1.01
C ASP A 40 30.65 -17.03 -1.31
N PHE A 41 30.53 -18.32 -1.00
CA PHE A 41 31.55 -19.31 -1.32
C PHE A 41 31.63 -19.54 -2.83
N PRO A 42 32.82 -19.81 -3.39
CA PRO A 42 32.90 -20.34 -4.74
C PRO A 42 32.24 -21.73 -4.80
N THR A 43 31.75 -22.12 -5.98
CA THR A 43 31.38 -23.51 -6.25
C THR A 43 32.56 -24.45 -5.89
N PRO A 44 32.31 -25.62 -5.27
CA PRO A 44 33.38 -26.58 -4.92
C PRO A 44 34.25 -26.97 -6.11
N GLU A 45 35.55 -27.18 -5.87
CA GLU A 45 36.52 -27.34 -6.96
C GLU A 45 36.29 -28.60 -7.78
N ASN A 46 35.95 -29.72 -7.12
CA ASN A 46 35.57 -30.97 -7.79
C ASN A 46 34.39 -30.76 -8.75
N VAL A 47 33.40 -29.95 -8.35
CA VAL A 47 32.23 -29.62 -9.17
C VAL A 47 32.62 -28.77 -10.38
N LYS A 48 33.51 -27.78 -10.22
CA LYS A 48 34.04 -27.00 -11.35
C LYS A 48 34.80 -27.89 -12.32
N THR A 49 35.68 -28.77 -11.82
CA THR A 49 36.44 -29.71 -12.67
C THR A 49 35.51 -30.61 -13.48
N ALA A 50 34.42 -31.11 -12.87
CA ALA A 50 33.42 -31.91 -13.59
C ALA A 50 32.72 -31.13 -14.72
N ALA A 51 32.44 -29.84 -14.49
CA ALA A 51 31.88 -28.96 -15.52
C ALA A 51 32.87 -28.70 -16.66
N ILE A 52 34.13 -28.37 -16.34
CA ILE A 52 35.19 -28.13 -17.32
C ILE A 52 35.39 -29.38 -18.19
N LYS A 53 35.47 -30.55 -17.57
CA LYS A 53 35.56 -31.84 -18.28
C LYS A 53 34.37 -32.06 -19.22
N ALA A 54 33.16 -31.70 -18.80
CA ALA A 54 31.98 -31.80 -19.67
C ALA A 54 32.06 -30.88 -20.89
N ILE A 55 32.64 -29.69 -20.74
CA ILE A 55 32.91 -28.76 -21.85
C ILE A 55 33.96 -29.36 -22.80
N GLU A 56 35.09 -29.81 -22.26
CA GLU A 56 36.19 -30.42 -23.03
C GLU A 56 35.73 -31.67 -23.81
N GLN A 57 34.83 -32.45 -23.22
CA GLN A 57 34.23 -33.64 -23.84
C GLN A 57 33.07 -33.33 -24.79
N ASN A 58 32.81 -32.05 -25.09
CA ASN A 58 31.72 -31.61 -25.96
C ASN A 58 30.33 -32.11 -25.52
N PHE A 59 30.07 -32.20 -24.22
CA PHE A 59 28.74 -32.55 -23.68
C PHE A 59 27.76 -31.37 -23.77
N THR A 60 27.53 -30.88 -24.98
CA THR A 60 26.86 -29.60 -25.29
C THR A 60 25.55 -29.77 -26.07
N LYS A 61 25.10 -31.01 -26.29
CA LYS A 61 23.87 -31.32 -27.02
C LYS A 61 22.67 -31.39 -26.07
N TYR A 62 21.47 -31.50 -26.65
CA TYR A 62 20.26 -31.80 -25.89
C TYR A 62 20.45 -33.06 -25.05
N THR A 63 19.88 -33.03 -23.85
CA THR A 63 19.81 -34.18 -22.96
C THR A 63 18.34 -34.60 -22.82
N GLU A 64 18.08 -35.71 -22.13
CA GLU A 64 16.71 -36.10 -21.79
C GLU A 64 16.00 -34.93 -21.08
N ASN A 65 14.73 -34.69 -21.43
CA ASN A 65 13.93 -33.62 -20.84
C ASN A 65 13.90 -33.71 -19.31
N ASP A 66 13.83 -34.94 -18.79
CA ASP A 66 13.79 -35.22 -17.35
C ASP A 66 15.14 -35.03 -16.65
N GLY A 67 16.21 -34.84 -17.43
CA GLY A 67 17.59 -34.84 -16.98
C GLY A 67 18.31 -36.15 -17.23
N ILE A 68 19.63 -36.07 -17.35
CA ILE A 68 20.50 -37.20 -17.67
C ILE A 68 20.34 -38.34 -16.65
N PRO A 69 20.33 -39.62 -17.08
CA PRO A 69 20.08 -40.76 -16.19
C PRO A 69 21.01 -40.82 -14.97
N GLU A 70 22.28 -40.45 -15.15
CA GLU A 70 23.27 -40.40 -14.07
C GLU A 70 22.93 -39.37 -12.98
N LEU A 71 22.35 -38.22 -13.35
CA LEU A 71 21.95 -37.19 -12.39
C LEU A 71 20.69 -37.61 -11.63
N ARG A 72 19.70 -38.17 -12.32
CA ARG A 72 18.49 -38.70 -11.66
C ARG A 72 18.86 -39.82 -10.66
N LYS A 73 19.80 -40.69 -11.02
CA LYS A 73 20.36 -41.70 -10.10
C LYS A 73 21.11 -41.08 -8.93
N ALA A 74 21.91 -40.04 -9.16
CA ALA A 74 22.62 -39.32 -8.10
C ALA A 74 21.66 -38.65 -7.11
N VAL A 75 20.56 -38.07 -7.59
CA VAL A 75 19.48 -37.54 -6.75
C VAL A 75 18.85 -38.64 -5.90
N CYS A 76 18.46 -39.77 -6.50
CA CYS A 76 17.88 -40.90 -5.76
C CYS A 76 18.82 -41.39 -4.66
N LYS A 77 20.11 -41.56 -4.99
CA LYS A 77 21.14 -41.96 -4.03
C LYS A 77 21.30 -40.95 -2.90
N ARG A 78 21.37 -39.65 -3.21
CA ARG A 78 21.52 -38.59 -2.20
C ARG A 78 20.30 -38.50 -1.27
N LEU A 79 19.08 -38.61 -1.80
CA LEU A 79 17.85 -38.66 -0.99
C LEU A 79 17.83 -39.88 -0.06
N LYS A 80 18.33 -41.02 -0.52
CA LYS A 80 18.44 -42.23 0.29
C LYS A 80 19.48 -42.09 1.41
N GLU A 81 20.66 -41.58 1.07
CA GLU A 81 21.76 -41.39 2.03
C GLU A 81 21.43 -40.33 3.09
N ASP A 82 20.86 -39.20 2.68
CA ASP A 82 20.64 -38.07 3.58
C ASP A 82 19.35 -38.22 4.41
N TYR A 83 18.30 -38.82 3.84
CA TYR A 83 16.94 -38.81 4.43
C TYR A 83 16.27 -40.18 4.48
N GLY A 84 16.94 -41.25 4.05
CA GLY A 84 16.40 -42.61 4.06
C GLY A 84 15.34 -42.87 2.97
N LEU A 85 15.15 -41.96 2.02
CA LEU A 85 14.08 -42.00 1.02
C LEU A 85 14.46 -42.80 -0.24
N ASP A 86 13.69 -43.84 -0.55
CA ASP A 86 13.83 -44.60 -1.80
C ASP A 86 12.96 -44.02 -2.92
N TYR A 87 13.58 -43.49 -3.96
CA TYR A 87 12.91 -43.10 -5.20
C TYR A 87 13.55 -43.80 -6.40
N LYS A 88 12.77 -43.98 -7.46
CA LYS A 88 13.23 -44.46 -8.77
C LYS A 88 13.57 -43.28 -9.67
N PRO A 89 14.45 -43.45 -10.69
CA PRO A 89 14.79 -42.36 -11.59
C PRO A 89 13.61 -41.74 -12.35
N ASN A 90 12.50 -42.45 -12.57
CA ASN A 90 11.27 -41.92 -13.19
C ASN A 90 10.39 -41.13 -12.20
N GLU A 91 10.75 -41.10 -10.93
CA GLU A 91 10.13 -40.30 -9.87
C GLU A 91 10.93 -39.02 -9.60
N VAL A 92 11.88 -38.68 -10.49
CA VAL A 92 12.75 -37.51 -10.38
C VAL A 92 12.74 -36.69 -11.67
N LEU A 93 12.51 -35.37 -11.56
CA LEU A 93 12.66 -34.40 -12.65
C LEU A 93 13.77 -33.41 -12.33
N ILE A 94 14.71 -33.21 -13.26
CA ILE A 94 15.72 -32.15 -13.20
C ILE A 94 15.22 -30.93 -13.96
N SER A 95 15.29 -29.74 -13.35
CA SER A 95 14.82 -28.48 -13.93
C SER A 95 15.89 -27.38 -13.85
N THR A 96 15.64 -26.25 -14.53
CA THR A 96 16.48 -25.04 -14.54
C THR A 96 16.42 -24.25 -13.22
N GLY A 97 16.76 -24.93 -12.11
CA GLY A 97 16.67 -24.47 -10.74
C GLY A 97 15.35 -24.85 -10.07
N ALA A 98 15.35 -24.88 -8.73
CA ALA A 98 14.19 -25.26 -7.92
C ALA A 98 12.96 -24.37 -8.16
N LYS A 99 13.16 -23.10 -8.54
CA LYS A 99 12.08 -22.19 -8.97
C LYS A 99 11.29 -22.76 -10.16
N SER A 100 11.97 -23.33 -11.15
CA SER A 100 11.31 -23.96 -12.30
C SER A 100 10.59 -25.25 -11.86
N SER A 101 11.17 -26.03 -10.95
CA SER A 101 10.51 -27.21 -10.39
C SER A 101 9.20 -26.85 -9.66
N LEU A 102 9.19 -25.80 -8.85
CA LEU A 102 7.98 -25.26 -8.21
C LEU A 102 6.95 -24.79 -9.25
N TYR A 103 7.40 -24.02 -10.24
CA TYR A 103 6.51 -23.52 -11.29
C TYR A 103 5.87 -24.68 -12.07
N HIS A 104 6.65 -25.67 -12.51
CA HIS A 104 6.12 -26.84 -13.21
C HIS A 104 5.17 -27.67 -12.36
N LEU A 105 5.48 -27.85 -11.06
CA LEU A 105 4.61 -28.56 -10.13
C LEU A 105 3.26 -27.85 -9.99
N ILE A 106 3.28 -26.54 -9.71
CA ILE A 106 2.05 -25.76 -9.55
C ILE A 106 1.21 -25.80 -10.83
N GLN A 107 1.83 -25.61 -12.00
CA GLN A 107 1.12 -25.71 -13.28
C GLN A 107 0.58 -27.13 -13.58
N ALA A 108 1.21 -28.17 -13.03
CA ALA A 108 0.78 -29.55 -13.24
C ALA A 108 -0.39 -29.95 -12.35
N ILE A 109 -0.53 -29.36 -11.15
CA ILE A 109 -1.51 -29.82 -10.16
C ILE A 109 -2.65 -28.85 -9.88
N VAL A 110 -2.51 -27.56 -10.19
CA VAL A 110 -3.47 -26.50 -9.85
C VAL A 110 -4.34 -26.17 -11.07
N ASN A 111 -5.67 -26.24 -10.89
CA ASN A 111 -6.65 -25.71 -11.82
C ASN A 111 -7.10 -24.29 -11.44
N GLU A 112 -7.88 -23.67 -12.32
CA GLU A 112 -8.49 -22.38 -12.05
C GLU A 112 -9.43 -22.44 -10.83
N GLY A 113 -9.16 -21.61 -9.83
CA GLY A 113 -9.92 -21.57 -8.58
C GLY A 113 -9.42 -22.51 -7.46
N ASP A 114 -8.52 -23.46 -7.76
CA ASP A 114 -7.95 -24.34 -6.75
C ASP A 114 -7.15 -23.54 -5.71
N GLU A 115 -7.28 -23.90 -4.44
CA GLU A 115 -6.62 -23.25 -3.32
C GLU A 115 -5.27 -23.90 -3.00
N VAL A 116 -4.25 -23.08 -2.74
CA VAL A 116 -2.94 -23.55 -2.27
C VAL A 116 -2.61 -22.85 -0.97
N ILE A 117 -2.45 -23.62 0.11
CA ILE A 117 -2.15 -23.11 1.45
C ILE A 117 -0.66 -22.73 1.53
N ILE A 118 -0.38 -21.52 2.01
CA ILE A 118 0.97 -20.97 2.11
C ILE A 118 1.14 -20.29 3.48
N PRO A 119 1.95 -20.85 4.39
CA PRO A 119 2.25 -20.21 5.67
C PRO A 119 3.07 -18.93 5.47
N ALA A 120 2.63 -17.81 6.05
CA ALA A 120 3.40 -16.57 6.13
C ALA A 120 4.18 -16.52 7.45
N PRO A 121 5.44 -16.04 7.47
CA PRO A 121 6.15 -15.41 6.35
C PRO A 121 6.61 -16.42 5.28
N TYR A 122 6.40 -16.09 4.00
CA TYR A 122 6.65 -17.00 2.87
C TYR A 122 7.71 -16.47 1.89
N TRP A 123 8.32 -17.35 1.09
CA TRP A 123 9.14 -16.90 -0.03
C TRP A 123 8.26 -16.27 -1.13
N VAL A 124 8.66 -15.06 -1.55
CA VAL A 124 7.91 -14.13 -2.42
C VAL A 124 7.35 -14.73 -3.72
N THR A 125 7.89 -15.86 -4.18
CA THR A 125 7.48 -16.49 -5.45
C THR A 125 6.32 -17.47 -5.28
N TYR A 126 6.09 -18.02 -4.09
CA TYR A 126 5.03 -19.02 -3.89
C TYR A 126 3.62 -18.52 -4.28
N PRO A 127 3.11 -17.39 -3.76
CA PRO A 127 1.78 -16.92 -4.15
C PRO A 127 1.70 -16.55 -5.64
N GLU A 128 2.78 -16.04 -6.22
CA GLU A 128 2.81 -15.66 -7.64
C GLU A 128 2.78 -16.86 -8.58
N CYS A 129 3.42 -17.98 -8.22
CA CYS A 129 3.29 -19.23 -8.98
C CYS A 129 1.85 -19.75 -8.98
N VAL A 130 1.15 -19.64 -7.85
CA VAL A 130 -0.26 -20.04 -7.73
C VAL A 130 -1.16 -19.13 -8.57
N ASN A 131 -0.98 -17.80 -8.46
CA ASN A 131 -1.69 -16.83 -9.28
C ASN A 131 -1.47 -17.05 -10.79
N LEU A 132 -0.26 -17.41 -11.20
CA LEU A 132 0.07 -17.72 -12.60
C LEU A 132 -0.65 -18.96 -13.14
N ALA A 133 -0.98 -19.93 -12.27
CA ALA A 133 -1.81 -21.08 -12.59
C ALA A 133 -3.32 -20.80 -12.45
N LYS A 134 -3.69 -19.55 -12.15
CA LYS A 134 -5.06 -19.12 -11.80
C LYS A 134 -5.64 -19.80 -10.55
N GLY A 135 -4.78 -20.37 -9.71
CA GLY A 135 -5.17 -20.80 -8.38
C GLY A 135 -5.32 -19.61 -7.42
N LYS A 136 -5.79 -19.90 -6.22
CA LYS A 136 -5.95 -18.93 -5.13
C LYS A 136 -4.97 -19.25 -4.00
N PRO A 137 -3.96 -18.38 -3.72
CA PRO A 137 -3.11 -18.56 -2.56
C PRO A 137 -3.91 -18.28 -1.28
N VAL A 138 -3.95 -19.25 -0.37
CA VAL A 138 -4.55 -19.13 0.96
C VAL A 138 -3.42 -18.90 1.96
N ILE A 139 -3.23 -17.64 2.34
CA ILE A 139 -2.15 -17.24 3.25
C ILE A 139 -2.56 -17.52 4.69
N VAL A 140 -1.72 -18.24 5.43
CA VAL A 140 -1.92 -18.54 6.85
C VAL A 140 -0.82 -17.87 7.67
N GLU A 141 -1.18 -16.83 8.41
CA GLU A 141 -0.22 -16.07 9.21
C GLU A 141 0.27 -16.87 10.43
N THR A 142 1.59 -17.02 10.53
CA THR A 142 2.27 -17.60 11.70
C THR A 142 2.91 -16.50 12.54
N ARG A 143 3.21 -16.80 13.81
CA ARG A 143 3.72 -15.81 14.77
C ARG A 143 5.14 -16.15 15.19
N GLU A 144 5.92 -15.13 15.56
CA GLU A 144 7.29 -15.30 16.08
C GLU A 144 7.31 -16.16 17.35
N GLU A 145 6.29 -16.02 18.22
CA GLU A 145 6.12 -16.81 19.44
C GLU A 145 5.93 -18.31 19.18
N ASP A 146 5.36 -18.67 18.02
CA ASP A 146 5.21 -20.05 17.56
C ASP A 146 6.39 -20.49 16.68
N GLY A 147 7.47 -19.71 16.64
CA GLY A 147 8.65 -19.96 15.81
C GLY A 147 8.42 -19.80 14.32
N PHE A 148 7.37 -19.09 13.90
CA PHE A 148 6.93 -18.97 12.50
C PHE A 148 6.55 -20.31 11.84
N LEU A 149 6.10 -21.27 12.63
CA LEU A 149 5.71 -22.60 12.16
C LEU A 149 4.18 -22.71 12.13
N LEU A 150 3.67 -23.34 11.08
CA LEU A 150 2.25 -23.66 10.94
C LEU A 150 1.86 -24.71 11.97
N THR A 151 0.75 -24.49 12.67
CA THR A 151 0.18 -25.46 13.60
C THR A 151 -0.85 -26.38 12.93
N PRO A 152 -1.08 -27.60 13.47
CA PRO A 152 -2.15 -28.47 12.98
C PRO A 152 -3.54 -27.84 13.01
N GLU A 153 -3.81 -26.98 14.00
CA GLU A 153 -5.08 -26.28 14.18
C GLU A 153 -5.28 -25.24 13.06
N GLN A 154 -4.25 -24.44 12.77
CA GLN A 154 -4.26 -23.49 11.67
C GLN A 154 -4.39 -24.20 10.32
N LEU A 155 -3.71 -25.33 10.14
CA LEU A 155 -3.84 -26.14 8.93
C LEU A 155 -5.29 -26.62 8.73
N ARG A 156 -5.90 -27.23 9.76
CA ARG A 156 -7.30 -27.68 9.69
C ARG A 156 -8.27 -26.55 9.34
N ALA A 157 -8.05 -25.36 9.91
CA ALA A 157 -8.90 -24.20 9.65
C ALA A 157 -8.75 -23.64 8.23
N ALA A 158 -7.58 -23.84 7.60
CA ALA A 158 -7.30 -23.35 6.26
C ALA A 158 -7.74 -24.31 5.14
N ILE A 159 -7.95 -25.59 5.46
CA ILE A 159 -8.38 -26.60 4.48
C ILE A 159 -9.85 -26.37 4.11
N SER A 160 -10.11 -26.41 2.80
CA SER A 160 -11.43 -26.34 2.18
C SER A 160 -11.56 -27.44 1.11
N PRO A 161 -12.78 -27.72 0.60
CA PRO A 161 -12.96 -28.63 -0.53
C PRO A 161 -12.22 -28.21 -1.81
N SER A 162 -11.81 -26.94 -1.93
CA SER A 162 -11.02 -26.42 -3.05
C SER A 162 -9.52 -26.50 -2.80
N THR A 163 -9.08 -26.91 -1.60
CA THR A 163 -7.66 -27.04 -1.28
C THR A 163 -7.03 -28.15 -2.10
N ARG A 164 -6.01 -27.79 -2.89
CA ARG A 164 -5.29 -28.72 -3.76
C ARG A 164 -3.93 -29.10 -3.21
N ALA A 165 -3.26 -28.16 -2.56
CA ALA A 165 -1.94 -28.39 -2.02
C ALA A 165 -1.61 -27.46 -0.83
N ILE A 166 -0.60 -27.85 -0.06
CA ILE A 166 0.09 -26.99 0.90
C ILE A 166 1.56 -26.87 0.50
N ILE A 167 2.12 -25.66 0.62
CA ILE A 167 3.55 -25.42 0.49
C ILE A 167 4.18 -25.34 1.87
N LEU A 168 5.15 -26.21 2.14
CA LEU A 168 5.96 -26.18 3.36
C LEU A 168 7.42 -25.98 2.96
N ASN A 169 7.99 -24.83 3.34
CA ASN A 169 9.41 -24.54 3.15
C ASN A 169 10.18 -24.77 4.46
N ASN A 170 11.04 -25.79 4.46
CA ASN A 170 11.69 -26.30 5.67
C ASN A 170 13.16 -26.67 5.37
N PRO A 171 14.16 -25.99 5.96
CA PRO A 171 14.09 -24.72 6.66
C PRO A 171 13.57 -23.55 5.80
N SER A 172 12.97 -22.55 6.44
CA SER A 172 12.22 -21.48 5.77
C SER A 172 13.10 -20.32 5.27
N ASN A 173 12.72 -19.76 4.12
CA ASN A 173 13.01 -18.39 3.71
C ASN A 173 11.70 -17.60 3.80
N PRO A 174 11.58 -16.58 4.68
CA PRO A 174 12.68 -15.76 5.19
C PRO A 174 13.14 -16.03 6.64
N THR A 175 12.49 -16.92 7.38
CA THR A 175 12.64 -16.99 8.85
C THR A 175 13.79 -17.85 9.33
N GLY A 176 14.24 -18.79 8.48
CA GLY A 176 15.16 -19.87 8.84
C GLY A 176 14.63 -20.83 9.90
N ALA A 177 13.32 -20.79 10.17
CA ALA A 177 12.63 -21.74 11.02
C ALA A 177 12.64 -23.14 10.39
N ALA A 178 12.75 -24.16 11.23
CA ALA A 178 12.64 -25.55 10.80
C ALA A 178 11.74 -26.35 11.74
N TYR A 179 10.94 -27.26 11.19
CA TYR A 179 10.04 -28.11 11.95
C TYR A 179 10.78 -29.29 12.55
N SER A 180 10.56 -29.54 13.84
CA SER A 180 10.95 -30.80 14.48
C SER A 180 10.13 -31.98 13.92
N LYS A 181 10.64 -33.20 14.14
CA LYS A 181 9.93 -34.43 13.74
C LYS A 181 8.51 -34.49 14.29
N ASP A 182 8.31 -34.15 15.57
CA ASP A 182 7.00 -34.24 16.22
C ASP A 182 6.01 -33.23 15.65
N GLN A 183 6.47 -32.02 15.33
CA GLN A 183 5.64 -31.02 14.66
C GLN A 183 5.24 -31.46 13.25
N LEU A 184 6.18 -32.05 12.47
CA LEU A 184 5.86 -32.58 11.15
C LEU A 184 4.88 -33.76 11.24
N LEU A 185 5.03 -34.64 12.23
CA LEU A 185 4.08 -35.73 12.49
C LEU A 185 2.68 -35.20 12.80
N ALA A 186 2.57 -34.16 13.63
CA ALA A 186 1.29 -33.55 13.95
C ALA A 186 0.59 -32.93 12.72
N LEU A 187 1.35 -32.31 11.81
CA LEU A 187 0.83 -31.83 10.52
C LEU A 187 0.43 -33.00 9.60
N ALA A 188 1.28 -34.05 9.54
CA ALA A 188 1.01 -35.24 8.75
C ALA A 188 -0.31 -35.92 9.15
N GLU A 189 -0.64 -35.98 10.44
CA GLU A 189 -1.91 -36.56 10.92
C GLU A 189 -3.15 -35.79 10.44
N VAL A 190 -3.03 -34.49 10.17
CA VAL A 190 -4.09 -33.72 9.52
C VAL A 190 -4.15 -34.09 8.04
N ILE A 191 -3.02 -34.06 7.34
CA ILE A 191 -2.95 -34.23 5.88
C ILE A 191 -3.32 -35.65 5.43
N LYS A 192 -3.07 -36.67 6.26
CA LYS A 192 -3.47 -38.06 5.95
C LYS A 192 -4.96 -38.18 5.64
N LYS A 193 -5.80 -37.36 6.27
CA LYS A 193 -7.26 -37.39 6.14
C LYS A 193 -7.80 -36.63 4.92
N GLU A 194 -6.93 -35.90 4.21
CA GLU A 194 -7.31 -34.98 3.14
C GLU A 194 -6.73 -35.40 1.79
N ASP A 195 -7.43 -35.17 0.68
CA ASP A 195 -6.92 -35.45 -0.67
C ASP A 195 -6.12 -34.27 -1.25
N ILE A 196 -5.05 -33.88 -0.56
CA ILE A 196 -4.22 -32.72 -0.90
C ILE A 196 -2.74 -33.10 -1.04
N TYR A 197 -2.03 -32.42 -1.93
CA TYR A 197 -0.59 -32.59 -2.10
C TYR A 197 0.22 -31.76 -1.10
N ILE A 198 1.42 -32.23 -0.79
CA ILE A 198 2.41 -31.51 0.01
C ILE A 198 3.57 -31.14 -0.89
N ILE A 199 3.79 -29.84 -1.04
CA ILE A 199 4.96 -29.29 -1.74
C ILE A 199 6.01 -29.00 -0.68
N ALA A 200 6.97 -29.91 -0.52
CA ALA A 200 8.04 -29.80 0.46
C ALA A 200 9.26 -29.12 -0.18
N ASP A 201 9.38 -27.80 -0.02
CA ASP A 201 10.57 -27.07 -0.45
C ASP A 201 11.67 -27.22 0.60
N GLU A 202 12.57 -28.17 0.34
CA GLU A 202 13.63 -28.61 1.24
C GLU A 202 15.02 -28.14 0.76
N ILE A 203 15.07 -27.07 -0.04
CA ILE A 203 16.31 -26.54 -0.64
C ILE A 203 17.38 -26.14 0.38
N TYR A 204 16.99 -25.91 1.63
CA TYR A 204 17.87 -25.55 2.76
C TYR A 204 18.17 -26.71 3.72
N SER A 205 17.71 -27.93 3.42
CA SER A 205 17.77 -29.11 4.30
C SER A 205 19.17 -29.47 4.84
N ARG A 206 20.23 -29.16 4.08
CA ARG A 206 21.63 -29.39 4.50
C ARG A 206 22.25 -28.22 5.26
N LEU A 207 21.57 -27.07 5.33
CA LEU A 207 22.03 -25.87 6.02
C LEU A 207 21.26 -25.72 7.33
N VAL A 208 21.53 -26.64 8.26
CA VAL A 208 20.95 -26.69 9.61
C VAL A 208 22.05 -26.55 10.66
N TYR A 209 21.67 -26.08 11.85
CA TYR A 209 22.62 -25.60 12.85
C TYR A 209 22.37 -26.18 14.23
N ASP A 210 23.34 -26.01 15.13
CA ASP A 210 23.23 -26.39 16.55
C ASP A 210 22.90 -27.89 16.75
N GLY A 211 23.30 -28.74 15.80
CA GLY A 211 22.98 -30.17 15.82
C GLY A 211 21.52 -30.51 15.50
N PHE A 212 20.72 -29.55 15.03
CA PHE A 212 19.34 -29.78 14.61
C PHE A 212 19.26 -30.89 13.56
N GLN A 213 18.43 -31.90 13.83
CA GLN A 213 18.24 -33.04 12.95
C GLN A 213 17.10 -32.74 11.98
N PHE A 214 17.44 -32.45 10.74
CA PHE A 214 16.45 -32.27 9.69
C PHE A 214 15.70 -33.57 9.40
N VAL A 215 14.38 -33.49 9.25
CA VAL A 215 13.54 -34.60 8.79
C VAL A 215 12.81 -34.15 7.55
N SER A 216 13.03 -34.85 6.43
CA SER A 216 12.20 -34.66 5.24
C SER A 216 10.78 -35.12 5.53
N LEU A 217 9.79 -34.35 5.11
CA LEU A 217 8.39 -34.67 5.41
C LEU A 217 7.97 -36.00 4.75
N ALA A 218 8.52 -36.31 3.57
CA ALA A 218 8.30 -37.59 2.89
C ALA A 218 8.84 -38.80 3.69
N ALA A 219 9.75 -38.59 4.66
CA ALA A 219 10.35 -39.67 5.44
C ALA A 219 9.47 -40.11 6.63
N LEU A 220 8.33 -39.45 6.86
CA LEU A 220 7.43 -39.76 7.97
C LEU A 220 6.61 -41.05 7.78
N GLY A 221 6.44 -41.49 6.54
CA GLY A 221 5.64 -42.68 6.22
C GLY A 221 5.31 -42.76 4.73
N GLU A 222 5.00 -43.96 4.26
CA GLU A 222 4.70 -44.21 2.84
C GLU A 222 3.39 -43.54 2.38
N ASP A 223 2.43 -43.38 3.28
CA ASP A 223 1.18 -42.65 3.07
C ASP A 223 1.41 -41.15 2.82
N ILE A 224 2.33 -40.55 3.58
CA ILE A 224 2.74 -39.15 3.41
C ILE A 224 3.64 -38.99 2.18
N LYS A 225 4.59 -39.89 1.98
CA LYS A 225 5.50 -39.86 0.82
C LYS A 225 4.74 -39.83 -0.51
N LYS A 226 3.66 -40.62 -0.63
CA LYS A 226 2.79 -40.65 -1.82
C LYS A 226 2.09 -39.32 -2.11
N LYS A 227 1.91 -38.46 -1.11
CA LYS A 227 1.32 -37.12 -1.26
C LYS A 227 2.37 -36.01 -1.36
N THR A 228 3.65 -36.34 -1.14
CA THR A 228 4.72 -35.35 -1.05
C THR A 228 5.51 -35.24 -2.34
N ILE A 229 5.66 -34.01 -2.84
CA ILE A 229 6.60 -33.67 -3.89
C ILE A 229 7.70 -32.81 -3.26
N ILE A 230 8.89 -33.40 -3.16
CA ILE A 230 10.08 -32.73 -2.65
C ILE A 230 10.63 -31.82 -3.74
N ILE A 231 10.83 -30.55 -3.42
CA ILE A 231 11.60 -29.62 -4.24
C ILE A 231 12.94 -29.37 -3.55
N ASN A 232 14.02 -29.59 -4.28
CA ASN A 232 15.37 -29.36 -3.76
C ASN A 232 16.33 -29.05 -4.94
N GLY A 233 17.63 -28.97 -4.69
CA GLY A 233 18.60 -28.59 -5.72
C GLY A 233 19.98 -28.32 -5.18
N VAL A 234 20.87 -27.90 -6.08
CA VAL A 234 22.28 -27.71 -5.74
C VAL A 234 22.63 -26.25 -5.40
N SER A 235 21.69 -25.32 -5.59
CA SER A 235 21.98 -23.89 -5.51
C SER A 235 22.48 -23.41 -4.15
N LYS A 236 21.99 -23.98 -3.05
CA LYS A 236 22.25 -23.48 -1.69
C LYS A 236 23.33 -24.28 -0.99
N SER A 237 23.17 -25.59 -0.94
CA SER A 237 24.10 -26.51 -0.27
C SER A 237 25.48 -26.57 -0.93
N TYR A 238 25.59 -26.29 -2.24
CA TYR A 238 26.84 -26.42 -3.00
C TYR A 238 27.34 -25.09 -3.59
N SER A 239 26.77 -23.95 -3.19
CA SER A 239 27.05 -22.64 -3.81
C SER A 239 26.99 -22.67 -5.35
N MET A 240 25.85 -23.14 -5.88
CA MET A 240 25.62 -23.32 -7.32
C MET A 240 24.40 -22.53 -7.83
N THR A 241 24.17 -21.35 -7.27
CA THR A 241 23.06 -20.43 -7.64
C THR A 241 23.01 -20.14 -9.13
N GLY A 242 24.15 -19.77 -9.74
CA GLY A 242 24.28 -19.41 -11.16
C GLY A 242 24.19 -20.58 -12.15
N TRP A 243 24.38 -21.82 -11.69
CA TRP A 243 24.32 -23.03 -12.54
C TRP A 243 22.89 -23.45 -12.89
N ARG A 244 21.91 -22.95 -12.13
CA ARG A 244 20.49 -23.16 -12.38
C ARG A 244 20.09 -24.65 -12.45
N ILE A 245 20.46 -25.45 -11.45
CA ILE A 245 19.96 -26.83 -11.31
C ILE A 245 19.13 -27.01 -10.04
N GLY A 246 17.93 -27.53 -10.21
CA GLY A 246 17.04 -28.00 -9.16
C GLY A 246 16.36 -29.29 -9.59
N TYR A 247 15.71 -29.96 -8.64
CA TYR A 247 15.00 -31.18 -8.93
C TYR A 247 13.72 -31.30 -8.11
N ALA A 248 12.77 -32.05 -8.65
CA ALA A 248 11.59 -32.53 -7.95
C ALA A 248 11.67 -34.04 -7.78
N ALA A 249 11.24 -34.57 -6.62
CA ALA A 249 11.07 -36.00 -6.40
C ALA A 249 9.69 -36.28 -5.80
N GLY A 250 8.93 -37.21 -6.38
CA GLY A 250 7.55 -37.46 -5.99
C GLY A 250 6.88 -38.54 -6.85
N PRO A 251 5.55 -38.73 -6.75
CA PRO A 251 4.84 -39.74 -7.52
C PRO A 251 5.13 -39.63 -9.02
N ALA A 252 5.42 -40.77 -9.67
CA ALA A 252 5.81 -40.81 -11.09
C ALA A 252 4.79 -40.14 -12.02
N GLU A 253 3.50 -40.20 -11.69
CA GLU A 253 2.44 -39.53 -12.45
C GLU A 253 2.60 -38.00 -12.43
N ILE A 254 2.84 -37.42 -11.25
CA ILE A 254 3.03 -35.96 -11.08
C ILE A 254 4.33 -35.53 -11.74
N ILE A 255 5.41 -36.29 -11.55
CA ILE A 255 6.70 -36.03 -12.20
C ILE A 255 6.57 -36.08 -13.73
N GLY A 256 5.81 -37.06 -14.26
CA GLY A 256 5.49 -37.12 -15.69
C GLY A 256 4.67 -35.93 -16.19
N ALA A 257 3.72 -35.44 -15.40
CA ALA A 257 2.97 -34.22 -15.74
C ALA A 257 3.86 -32.97 -15.74
N MET A 258 4.73 -32.82 -14.74
CA MET A 258 5.72 -31.74 -14.68
C MET A 258 6.68 -31.78 -15.87
N SER A 259 7.11 -32.98 -16.29
CA SER A 259 7.96 -33.18 -17.47
C SER A 259 7.29 -32.68 -18.75
N LYS A 260 5.98 -32.96 -18.94
CA LYS A 260 5.20 -32.45 -20.09
C LYS A 260 5.14 -30.92 -20.13
N ILE A 261 5.03 -30.26 -18.97
CA ILE A 261 5.11 -28.80 -18.91
C ILE A 261 6.52 -28.34 -19.28
N GLN A 262 7.55 -28.97 -18.71
CA GLN A 262 8.95 -28.61 -18.94
C GLN A 262 9.37 -28.72 -20.41
N SER A 263 8.87 -29.72 -21.14
CA SER A 263 9.19 -29.91 -22.57
C SER A 263 8.69 -28.78 -23.46
N HIS A 264 7.73 -27.98 -22.99
CA HIS A 264 7.19 -26.81 -23.70
C HIS A 264 7.65 -25.47 -23.13
N THR A 265 8.40 -25.45 -22.02
CA THR A 265 8.90 -24.21 -21.41
C THR A 265 10.40 -24.02 -21.62
N THR A 266 11.20 -25.04 -21.32
CA THR A 266 12.67 -24.95 -21.36
C THR A 266 13.34 -26.09 -22.10
N SER A 267 12.64 -27.19 -22.37
CA SER A 267 13.26 -28.49 -22.65
C SER A 267 14.15 -28.91 -21.46
N ASN A 268 15.29 -29.56 -21.69
CA ASN A 268 16.20 -29.98 -20.64
C ASN A 268 16.97 -28.83 -19.98
N ALA A 269 17.36 -29.02 -18.71
CA ALA A 269 18.31 -28.12 -18.04
C ALA A 269 19.71 -28.16 -18.71
N CYS A 270 20.53 -27.13 -18.49
CA CYS A 270 21.86 -27.02 -19.10
C CYS A 270 22.72 -28.28 -18.90
N SER A 271 23.18 -28.88 -20.00
CA SER A 271 23.92 -30.16 -20.00
C SER A 271 25.20 -30.12 -19.14
N ILE A 272 25.96 -29.01 -19.21
CA ILE A 272 27.18 -28.80 -18.41
C ILE A 272 26.84 -28.72 -16.92
N SER A 273 25.80 -27.98 -16.58
CA SER A 273 25.36 -27.83 -15.19
C SER A 273 24.83 -29.14 -14.61
N GLN A 274 24.22 -29.99 -15.44
CA GLN A 274 23.82 -31.34 -15.04
C GLN A 274 25.04 -32.21 -14.69
N LYS A 275 26.09 -32.23 -15.52
CA LYS A 275 27.34 -32.96 -15.22
C LYS A 275 28.02 -32.47 -13.95
N ALA A 276 28.07 -31.15 -13.74
CA ALA A 276 28.55 -30.55 -12.49
C ALA A 276 27.73 -31.02 -11.29
N SER A 277 26.40 -31.09 -11.43
CA SER A 277 25.49 -31.49 -10.36
C SER A 277 25.57 -32.98 -10.02
N VAL A 278 25.96 -33.83 -10.97
CA VAL A 278 26.28 -35.24 -10.68
C VAL A 278 27.42 -35.30 -9.68
N GLU A 279 28.51 -34.56 -9.91
CA GLU A 279 29.65 -34.51 -9.00
C GLU A 279 29.28 -33.86 -7.65
N ALA A 280 28.46 -32.80 -7.65
CA ALA A 280 28.00 -32.19 -6.41
C ALA A 280 27.24 -33.19 -5.52
N LEU A 281 26.35 -33.98 -6.11
CA LEU A 281 25.50 -34.91 -5.38
C LEU A 281 26.19 -36.25 -5.09
N ALA A 282 27.05 -36.76 -5.96
CA ALA A 282 27.68 -38.08 -5.80
C ALA A 282 29.09 -38.01 -5.17
N GLY A 283 29.76 -36.87 -5.28
CA GLY A 283 31.10 -36.65 -4.76
C GLY A 283 31.15 -36.39 -3.25
N PRO A 284 32.32 -36.00 -2.74
CA PRO A 284 32.52 -35.73 -1.32
C PRO A 284 31.65 -34.58 -0.79
N GLN A 285 31.10 -34.74 0.42
CA GLN A 285 30.18 -33.77 1.04
C GLN A 285 30.83 -32.85 2.10
N TYR A 286 32.16 -32.90 2.25
CA TYR A 286 32.87 -32.12 3.29
C TYR A 286 32.72 -30.60 3.12
N GLU A 287 32.66 -30.10 1.89
CA GLU A 287 32.45 -28.66 1.61
C GLU A 287 31.08 -28.17 2.09
N VAL A 288 30.04 -29.00 1.96
CA VAL A 288 28.69 -28.67 2.46
C VAL A 288 28.72 -28.47 3.97
N ASN A 289 29.38 -29.40 4.69
CA ASN A 289 29.51 -29.33 6.15
C ASN A 289 30.36 -28.11 6.58
N ARG A 290 31.44 -27.81 5.84
CA ARG A 290 32.27 -26.62 6.07
C ARG A 290 31.47 -25.32 5.91
N MET A 291 30.69 -25.21 4.84
CA MET A 291 29.82 -24.04 4.61
C MET A 291 28.73 -23.92 5.69
N ALA A 292 28.09 -25.03 6.09
CA ALA A 292 27.09 -25.02 7.14
C ALA A 292 27.67 -24.53 8.49
N ALA A 293 28.87 -24.99 8.86
CA ALA A 293 29.56 -24.54 10.06
C ALA A 293 29.91 -23.04 10.04
N GLU A 294 30.37 -22.54 8.88
CA GLU A 294 30.67 -21.11 8.72
C GLU A 294 29.38 -20.26 8.73
N PHE A 295 28.29 -20.71 8.10
CA PHE A 295 27.01 -20.03 8.23
C PHE A 295 26.46 -20.03 9.66
N GLN A 296 26.66 -21.10 10.44
CA GLN A 296 26.30 -21.13 11.86
C GLN A 296 27.06 -20.05 12.65
N ARG A 297 28.37 -19.89 12.38
CA ARG A 297 29.19 -18.83 12.97
C ARG A 297 28.64 -17.44 12.63
N ARG A 298 28.35 -17.21 11.34
CA ARG A 298 27.80 -15.93 10.85
C ARG A 298 26.43 -15.62 11.44
N ARG A 299 25.52 -16.59 11.47
CA ARG A 299 24.21 -16.49 12.13
C ARG A 299 24.37 -16.07 13.59
N ASN A 300 25.25 -16.74 14.34
CA ASN A 300 25.47 -16.44 15.75
C ASN A 300 25.95 -15.00 15.95
N TYR A 301 26.89 -14.55 15.12
CA TYR A 301 27.40 -13.19 15.14
C TYR A 301 26.27 -12.17 14.86
N VAL A 302 25.55 -12.30 13.75
CA VAL A 302 24.52 -11.34 13.34
C VAL A 302 23.37 -11.33 14.35
N LEU A 303 22.95 -12.49 14.86
CA LEU A 303 21.92 -12.59 15.90
C LEU A 303 22.35 -11.87 17.19
N MET A 304 23.58 -12.11 17.65
CA MET A 304 24.14 -11.40 18.82
C MET A 304 24.13 -9.89 18.60
N ARG A 305 24.55 -9.41 17.43
CA ARG A 305 24.55 -7.98 17.09
C ARG A 305 23.15 -7.38 17.05
N LEU A 306 22.16 -8.09 16.48
CA LEU A 306 20.76 -7.64 16.45
C LEU A 306 20.16 -7.53 17.85
N GLN A 307 20.45 -8.50 18.73
CA GLN A 307 19.96 -8.51 20.11
C GLN A 307 20.49 -7.34 20.96
N GLN A 308 21.59 -6.71 20.55
CA GLN A 308 22.13 -5.51 21.19
C GLN A 308 21.41 -4.22 20.76
N ILE A 309 20.60 -4.27 19.70
CA ILE A 309 19.87 -3.10 19.20
C ILE A 309 18.53 -2.97 19.96
N PRO A 310 18.29 -1.87 20.70
CA PRO A 310 17.11 -1.75 21.56
C PRO A 310 15.78 -1.84 20.81
N GLY A 311 14.90 -2.74 21.22
CA GLY A 311 13.56 -2.89 20.65
C GLY A 311 13.49 -3.81 19.42
N ILE A 312 14.58 -4.49 19.07
CA ILE A 312 14.55 -5.59 18.08
C ILE A 312 14.39 -6.92 18.81
N SER A 313 13.37 -7.71 18.43
CA SER A 313 13.34 -9.15 18.71
C SER A 313 13.75 -9.92 17.45
N CYS A 314 14.34 -11.10 17.63
CA CYS A 314 14.65 -11.96 16.51
C CYS A 314 14.67 -13.42 16.95
N PHE A 315 13.77 -14.21 16.37
CA PHE A 315 13.81 -15.66 16.42
C PHE A 315 15.19 -16.20 16.02
N LYS A 316 15.69 -17.18 16.77
CA LYS A 316 16.96 -17.88 16.47
C LYS A 316 16.71 -18.95 15.41
N PRO A 317 17.21 -18.79 14.17
CA PRO A 317 16.93 -19.73 13.08
C PRO A 317 17.64 -21.08 13.28
N GLN A 318 16.96 -22.19 12.98
CA GLN A 318 17.54 -23.53 12.97
C GLN A 318 18.27 -23.85 11.66
N GLY A 319 18.01 -23.10 10.59
CA GLY A 319 18.67 -23.31 9.30
C GLY A 319 18.57 -22.14 8.30
N ALA A 320 18.76 -22.48 7.02
CA ALA A 320 18.83 -21.56 5.89
C ALA A 320 20.07 -20.65 5.91
N PHE A 321 19.93 -19.34 5.66
CA PHE A 321 20.97 -18.35 5.95
C PHE A 321 20.38 -16.94 6.14
N TYR A 322 19.20 -16.87 6.75
CA TYR A 322 18.44 -15.64 6.95
C TYR A 322 18.11 -15.41 8.43
N LEU A 323 18.07 -14.15 8.83
CA LEU A 323 17.46 -13.67 10.05
C LEU A 323 16.26 -12.81 9.69
N PHE A 324 15.21 -12.89 10.50
CA PHE A 324 13.96 -12.17 10.30
C PHE A 324 13.57 -11.36 11.54
N PRO A 325 14.37 -10.33 11.91
CA PRO A 325 14.10 -9.54 13.11
C PRO A 325 12.81 -8.73 13.00
N ASN A 326 12.09 -8.64 14.12
CA ASN A 326 10.97 -7.73 14.31
C ASN A 326 11.50 -6.33 14.56
N VAL A 327 11.02 -5.38 13.77
CA VAL A 327 11.44 -3.97 13.80
C VAL A 327 10.28 -3.01 14.05
N SER A 328 9.10 -3.54 14.36
CA SER A 328 7.87 -2.76 14.53
C SER A 328 7.98 -1.68 15.63
N SER A 329 8.86 -1.86 16.61
CA SER A 329 9.16 -0.85 17.66
C SER A 329 9.78 0.45 17.12
N TYR A 330 10.28 0.42 15.89
CA TYR A 330 10.82 1.59 15.19
C TYR A 330 9.78 2.31 14.34
N TYR A 331 8.57 1.75 14.20
CA TYR A 331 7.49 2.43 13.49
C TYR A 331 7.03 3.64 14.28
N GLY A 332 6.85 4.74 13.58
CA GLY A 332 6.59 6.04 14.18
C GLY A 332 7.83 6.82 14.62
N LYS A 333 9.05 6.26 14.54
CA LYS A 333 10.31 7.01 14.71
C LYS A 333 10.66 7.80 13.45
N GLU A 334 11.56 8.78 13.55
CA GLU A 334 12.00 9.60 12.41
C GLU A 334 13.52 9.82 12.37
N ALA A 335 14.01 10.12 11.18
CA ALA A 335 15.33 10.70 10.95
C ALA A 335 15.20 11.79 9.87
N GLY A 336 15.73 12.99 10.15
CA GLY A 336 15.67 14.11 9.21
C GLY A 336 14.24 14.51 8.79
N GLY A 337 13.27 14.36 9.70
CA GLY A 337 11.84 14.64 9.43
C GLY A 337 11.09 13.56 8.64
N ILE A 338 11.76 12.48 8.25
CA ILE A 338 11.14 11.35 7.55
C ILE A 338 10.77 10.27 8.56
N GLN A 339 9.48 10.01 8.70
CA GLN A 339 8.95 8.98 9.60
C GLN A 339 9.05 7.57 8.99
N ILE A 340 9.49 6.60 9.79
CA ILE A 340 9.44 5.18 9.47
C ILE A 340 8.02 4.66 9.73
N ARG A 341 7.31 4.25 8.68
CA ARG A 341 5.89 3.83 8.80
C ARG A 341 5.65 2.33 8.68
N ASN A 342 6.58 1.62 8.06
CA ASN A 342 6.48 0.19 7.74
C ASN A 342 7.88 -0.38 7.40
N SER A 343 7.96 -1.67 7.10
CA SER A 343 9.23 -2.35 6.80
C SER A 343 9.91 -1.78 5.55
N TYR A 344 9.14 -1.33 4.56
CA TYR A 344 9.66 -0.69 3.36
C TYR A 344 10.34 0.66 3.67
N GLY A 345 9.70 1.49 4.50
CA GLY A 345 10.27 2.75 4.97
C GLY A 345 11.58 2.54 5.73
N LEU A 346 11.64 1.51 6.57
CA LEU A 346 12.88 1.18 7.29
C LEU A 346 13.98 0.67 6.35
N ALA A 347 13.65 -0.23 5.41
CA ALA A 347 14.61 -0.74 4.44
C ALA A 347 15.18 0.37 3.55
N TYR A 348 14.33 1.32 3.14
CA TYR A 348 14.75 2.49 2.39
C TYR A 348 15.64 3.43 3.22
N TYR A 349 15.29 3.65 4.50
CA TYR A 349 16.10 4.42 5.44
C TYR A 349 17.50 3.82 5.62
N LEU A 350 17.60 2.51 5.88
CA LEU A 350 18.88 1.83 6.03
C LEU A 350 19.70 1.85 4.73
N LEU A 351 19.06 1.73 3.56
CA LEU A 351 19.76 1.82 2.30
C LEU A 351 20.36 3.23 2.08
N ARG A 352 19.60 4.29 2.39
CA ARG A 352 20.06 5.67 2.17
C ARG A 352 21.07 6.14 3.20
N GLU A 353 20.73 5.99 4.48
CA GLU A 353 21.49 6.58 5.58
C GLU A 353 22.61 5.67 6.05
N ALA A 354 22.37 4.36 6.06
CA ALA A 354 23.35 3.37 6.50
C ALA A 354 24.11 2.73 5.32
N ARG A 355 23.70 2.97 4.06
CA ARG A 355 24.24 2.27 2.89
C ARG A 355 24.19 0.75 3.05
N VAL A 356 23.11 0.24 3.66
CA VAL A 356 22.88 -1.20 3.85
C VAL A 356 21.57 -1.61 3.17
N ALA A 357 21.66 -2.51 2.19
CA ALA A 357 20.50 -3.07 1.51
C ALA A 357 19.96 -4.30 2.26
N ILE A 358 18.66 -4.27 2.58
CA ILE A 358 17.91 -5.36 3.22
C ILE A 358 16.56 -5.57 2.51
N VAL A 359 15.81 -6.62 2.82
CA VAL A 359 14.48 -6.83 2.22
C VAL A 359 13.38 -6.55 3.24
N PRO A 360 12.35 -5.75 2.90
CA PRO A 360 11.21 -5.49 3.78
C PRO A 360 10.38 -6.74 4.01
N GLY A 361 9.86 -6.91 5.23
CA GLY A 361 9.01 -8.03 5.64
C GLY A 361 7.68 -8.11 4.88
N ASP A 362 7.14 -6.97 4.43
CA ASP A 362 5.95 -6.89 3.59
C ASP A 362 6.04 -7.78 2.34
N ALA A 363 7.23 -7.88 1.73
CA ALA A 363 7.46 -8.74 0.58
C ALA A 363 7.18 -10.24 0.86
N PHE A 364 7.24 -10.64 2.12
CA PHE A 364 7.04 -12.01 2.60
C PHE A 364 5.70 -12.19 3.33
N GLY A 365 4.81 -11.18 3.28
CA GLY A 365 3.52 -11.19 3.99
C GLY A 365 3.61 -10.87 5.47
N ALA A 366 4.68 -10.21 5.94
CA ALA A 366 4.89 -9.93 7.36
C ALA A 366 5.57 -8.56 7.59
N ASP A 367 4.81 -7.47 7.48
CA ASP A 367 5.32 -6.09 7.47
C ASP A 367 5.96 -5.62 8.79
N ASN A 368 5.85 -6.36 9.89
CA ASN A 368 6.54 -6.02 11.15
C ASN A 368 8.03 -6.37 11.17
N TYR A 369 8.53 -7.03 10.13
CA TYR A 369 9.86 -7.64 10.08
C TYR A 369 10.69 -7.12 8.92
N ILE A 370 11.97 -7.44 8.92
CA ILE A 370 12.89 -7.29 7.78
C ILE A 370 13.68 -8.58 7.61
N ARG A 371 14.12 -8.91 6.39
CA ARG A 371 15.01 -10.05 6.15
C ARG A 371 16.44 -9.58 5.96
N ILE A 372 17.34 -10.18 6.74
CA ILE A 372 18.80 -10.03 6.64
C ILE A 372 19.39 -11.37 6.20
N SER A 373 20.07 -11.39 5.06
CA SER A 373 20.90 -12.52 4.64
C SER A 373 22.27 -12.41 5.28
N TYR A 374 22.74 -13.50 5.88
CA TYR A 374 24.11 -13.61 6.38
C TYR A 374 25.00 -14.46 5.46
N ALA A 375 24.60 -14.59 4.20
CA ALA A 375 25.37 -15.24 3.16
C ALA A 375 26.41 -14.30 2.51
N THR A 376 27.25 -13.69 3.34
CA THR A 376 28.33 -12.78 2.92
C THR A 376 29.51 -12.89 3.88
N SER A 377 30.63 -12.24 3.55
CA SER A 377 31.83 -12.28 4.36
C SER A 377 31.58 -11.73 5.78
N MET A 378 32.33 -12.27 6.76
CA MET A 378 32.30 -11.74 8.12
C MET A 378 32.61 -10.23 8.18
N GLU A 379 33.52 -9.75 7.34
CA GLU A 379 33.83 -8.31 7.23
C GLU A 379 32.60 -7.47 6.82
N ASN A 380 31.84 -7.92 5.82
CA ASN A 380 30.62 -7.24 5.40
C ASN A 380 29.53 -7.33 6.47
N LEU A 381 29.45 -8.43 7.20
CA LEU A 381 28.52 -8.59 8.33
C LEU A 381 28.87 -7.64 9.48
N GLU A 382 30.14 -7.55 9.86
CA GLU A 382 30.64 -6.63 10.88
C GLU A 382 30.30 -5.18 10.51
N LYS A 383 30.75 -4.74 9.32
CA LYS A 383 30.47 -3.39 8.81
C LYS A 383 28.97 -3.11 8.67
N GLY A 384 28.21 -4.07 8.12
CA GLY A 384 26.78 -3.94 7.93
C GLY A 384 26.02 -3.79 9.24
N MET A 385 26.37 -4.60 10.24
CA MET A 385 25.76 -4.53 11.57
C MET A 385 26.17 -3.27 12.35
N ASP A 386 27.40 -2.79 12.20
CA ASP A 386 27.83 -1.50 12.75
C ASP A 386 26.98 -0.35 12.19
N ARG A 387 26.84 -0.29 10.86
CA ARG A 387 26.05 0.75 10.19
C ARG A 387 24.56 0.68 10.53
N ILE A 388 23.99 -0.54 10.62
CA ILE A 388 22.61 -0.72 11.06
C ILE A 388 22.45 -0.22 12.50
N ALA A 389 23.28 -0.68 13.43
CA ALA A 389 23.17 -0.27 14.84
C ALA A 389 23.30 1.24 14.99
N GLU A 390 24.25 1.86 14.30
CA GLU A 390 24.44 3.31 14.30
C GLU A 390 23.22 4.04 13.73
N ALA A 391 22.72 3.66 12.55
CA ALA A 391 21.54 4.28 11.96
C ALA A 391 20.30 4.14 12.86
N MET A 392 20.07 2.95 13.40
CA MET A 392 18.96 2.67 14.32
C MET A 392 19.06 3.52 15.60
N SER A 393 20.27 3.84 16.07
CA SER A 393 20.47 4.73 17.23
C SER A 393 20.15 6.20 16.93
N ARG A 394 20.26 6.63 15.67
CA ARG A 394 19.93 7.99 15.23
C ARG A 394 18.43 8.22 15.04
N LEU A 395 17.65 7.14 14.92
CA LEU A 395 16.18 7.21 14.88
C LEU A 395 15.69 7.73 16.23
N LYS A 396 15.21 8.96 16.21
CA LYS A 396 14.55 9.55 17.37
C LYS A 396 13.12 9.05 17.34
N THR A 397 12.51 8.85 18.51
CA THR A 397 11.06 8.94 18.60
C THR A 397 10.73 10.19 17.82
N ALA A 398 9.97 10.04 16.71
CA ALA A 398 9.57 11.22 15.96
C ALA A 398 9.11 12.18 17.02
N LYS A 399 9.56 13.44 16.99
CA LYS A 399 8.92 14.41 17.87
C LYS A 399 7.47 14.10 17.61
N LYS A 400 6.77 13.60 18.64
CA LYS A 400 5.37 13.86 18.69
C LYS A 400 5.47 15.37 18.70
N VAL A 401 5.38 15.99 17.50
CA VAL A 401 4.38 17.00 17.26
C VAL A 401 3.29 16.43 18.09
N LYS A 402 3.22 16.97 19.31
CA LYS A 402 2.18 16.61 20.24
C LYS A 402 1.02 16.55 19.28
N LYS A 403 0.22 15.49 19.27
CA LYS A 403 -1.14 15.79 18.91
C LYS A 403 -1.55 16.81 19.98
N ILE A 404 -1.20 18.07 19.73
CA ILE A 404 -2.05 19.20 19.90
C ILE A 404 -3.21 18.68 19.06
N TYR A 405 -4.11 17.98 19.75
CA TYR A 405 -5.51 18.18 19.53
C TYR A 405 -5.58 19.65 19.15
N LEU A 406 -5.91 19.96 17.89
CA LEU A 406 -6.18 21.34 17.55
C LEU A 406 -7.34 21.66 18.47
N GLN A 407 -7.00 22.22 19.63
CA GLN A 407 -7.94 22.80 20.55
C GLN A 407 -8.66 23.82 19.70
N ASN A 408 -9.95 24.02 19.98
CA ASN A 408 -10.74 25.02 19.31
C ASN A 408 -9.88 26.25 18.98
N TYR A 409 -9.70 26.51 17.69
CA TYR A 409 -8.92 27.65 17.23
C TYR A 409 -9.89 28.74 16.82
N VAL A 410 -9.76 29.91 17.43
CA VAL A 410 -10.56 31.07 17.07
C VAL A 410 -9.77 31.86 16.04
N THR A 411 -10.24 31.86 14.81
CA THR A 411 -9.57 32.56 13.71
C THR A 411 -9.87 34.04 13.77
N ARG A 412 -8.91 34.86 13.34
CA ARG A 412 -9.10 36.31 13.17
C ARG A 412 -10.03 36.59 12.01
N VAL A 413 -9.85 35.86 10.92
CA VAL A 413 -10.71 35.93 9.75
C VAL A 413 -11.66 34.75 9.78
N LYS A 414 -12.96 35.01 9.91
CA LYS A 414 -13.99 33.95 9.99
C LYS A 414 -14.68 33.68 8.66
N LYS A 415 -14.60 34.62 7.72
CA LYS A 415 -15.27 34.55 6.42
C LYS A 415 -14.28 34.20 5.31
N SER A 416 -14.81 33.88 4.13
CA SER A 416 -14.00 33.76 2.91
C SER A 416 -13.33 35.08 2.57
N VAL A 417 -12.07 35.02 2.12
CA VAL A 417 -11.36 36.18 1.57
C VAL A 417 -11.51 36.24 0.04
N PRO A 418 -11.51 37.45 -0.56
CA PRO A 418 -11.48 37.57 -2.01
C PRO A 418 -10.18 36.98 -2.58
N VAL A 419 -10.29 36.33 -3.74
CA VAL A 419 -9.14 35.82 -4.51
C VAL A 419 -8.94 36.73 -5.71
N GLU A 420 -7.73 37.25 -5.87
CA GLU A 420 -7.32 38.10 -6.98
C GLU A 420 -6.38 37.32 -7.90
N VAL A 421 -6.69 37.27 -9.20
CA VAL A 421 -5.81 36.61 -10.18
C VAL A 421 -4.75 37.62 -10.60
N VAL A 422 -3.49 37.28 -10.31
CA VAL A 422 -2.33 38.09 -10.68
C VAL A 422 -1.75 37.51 -11.96
N VAL A 423 -1.80 38.27 -13.05
CA VAL A 423 -1.25 37.85 -14.36
C VAL A 423 0.18 38.32 -14.55
N GLU A 424 0.55 39.45 -13.94
CA GLU A 424 1.89 40.01 -14.07
C GLU A 424 2.90 39.33 -13.14
N GLY A 425 3.90 38.66 -13.71
CA GLY A 425 4.96 37.97 -12.94
C GLY A 425 5.71 38.89 -11.98
N LYS A 426 5.92 40.17 -12.33
CA LYS A 426 6.58 41.15 -11.44
C LYS A 426 5.79 41.40 -10.14
N LEU A 427 4.46 41.49 -10.23
CA LEU A 427 3.61 41.67 -9.06
C LEU A 427 3.60 40.40 -8.21
N ARG A 428 3.60 39.22 -8.84
CA ARG A 428 3.76 37.94 -8.14
C ARG A 428 5.09 37.88 -7.39
N ASP A 429 6.21 38.20 -8.05
CA ASP A 429 7.55 38.13 -7.45
C ASP A 429 7.68 39.11 -6.27
N ALA A 430 7.10 40.31 -6.38
CA ALA A 430 7.05 41.28 -5.28
C ALA A 430 6.24 40.75 -4.10
N LEU A 431 5.06 40.16 -4.34
CA LEU A 431 4.24 39.56 -3.30
C LEU A 431 4.95 38.36 -2.63
N VAL A 432 5.61 37.49 -3.41
CA VAL A 432 6.38 36.36 -2.86
C VAL A 432 7.52 36.87 -1.99
N THR A 433 8.29 37.85 -2.46
CA THR A 433 9.39 38.45 -1.71
C THR A 433 8.91 39.05 -0.38
N GLU A 434 7.79 39.76 -0.40
CA GLU A 434 7.15 40.30 0.80
C GLU A 434 6.74 39.17 1.75
N MET A 435 6.05 38.13 1.25
CA MET A 435 5.64 36.98 2.07
C MET A 435 6.83 36.26 2.70
N GLU A 436 7.88 36.00 1.93
CA GLU A 436 9.11 35.36 2.40
C GLU A 436 9.81 36.18 3.49
N SER A 437 9.76 37.52 3.42
CA SER A 437 10.31 38.38 4.47
C SER A 437 9.60 38.23 5.84
N HIS A 438 8.38 37.70 5.85
CA HIS A 438 7.57 37.42 7.04
C HIS A 438 7.60 35.94 7.47
N LEU A 439 8.31 35.07 6.75
CA LEU A 439 8.54 33.67 7.10
C LEU A 439 9.86 33.53 7.89
N GLY A 440 9.84 34.00 9.14
CA GLY A 440 11.01 33.90 10.03
C GLY A 440 11.36 32.47 10.41
N TYR A 441 12.66 32.21 10.65
CA TYR A 441 13.20 30.87 10.98
C TYR A 441 12.46 30.16 12.13
N GLU A 442 12.03 30.90 13.16
CA GLU A 442 11.37 30.31 14.34
C GLU A 442 9.92 29.90 14.10
N ASN A 443 9.27 30.47 13.08
CA ASN A 443 7.84 30.27 12.81
C ASN A 443 7.59 29.81 11.37
N TYR A 444 8.59 29.26 10.67
CA TYR A 444 8.42 28.76 9.31
C TYR A 444 8.00 27.29 9.28
N TYR A 445 6.88 27.01 8.63
CA TYR A 445 6.38 25.67 8.40
C TYR A 445 6.26 25.37 6.91
N GLU A 446 6.73 24.20 6.50
CA GLU A 446 6.69 23.73 5.11
C GLU A 446 6.17 22.28 5.03
N TRP A 447 5.27 22.00 4.09
CA TRP A 447 4.82 20.63 3.82
C TRP A 447 4.31 20.41 2.40
N ASN A 448 4.68 19.28 1.81
CA ASN A 448 4.22 18.85 0.49
C ASN A 448 2.98 17.95 0.62
N ALA A 449 1.89 18.37 -0.01
CA ALA A 449 0.65 17.62 -0.11
C ALA A 449 0.47 17.06 -1.52
N ASN A 450 0.10 15.78 -1.62
CA ASN A 450 -0.41 15.19 -2.86
C ASN A 450 -1.93 15.34 -2.90
N ILE A 451 -2.40 16.19 -3.83
CA ILE A 451 -3.81 16.42 -4.11
C ILE A 451 -4.09 15.87 -5.51
N ASN A 452 -4.60 14.64 -5.54
CA ASN A 452 -4.97 13.90 -6.76
C ASN A 452 -3.87 13.75 -7.84
N GLY A 453 -2.62 13.57 -7.41
CA GLY A 453 -1.45 13.45 -8.29
C GLY A 453 -0.64 14.74 -8.41
N THR A 454 -1.21 15.89 -8.03
CA THR A 454 -0.51 17.17 -8.02
C THR A 454 0.12 17.40 -6.66
N ILE A 455 1.44 17.62 -6.64
CA ILE A 455 2.17 17.98 -5.42
C ILE A 455 2.10 19.49 -5.21
N VAL A 456 1.41 19.91 -4.15
CA VAL A 456 1.27 21.32 -3.73
C VAL A 456 2.04 21.52 -2.43
N GLN A 457 2.99 22.44 -2.43
CA GLN A 457 3.75 22.81 -1.23
C GLN A 457 3.05 23.96 -0.50
N LEU A 458 2.86 23.83 0.81
CA LEU A 458 2.49 24.93 1.69
C LEU A 458 3.75 25.49 2.36
N ARG A 459 3.87 26.81 2.37
CA ARG A 459 4.83 27.61 3.13
C ARG A 459 4.05 28.58 4.00
N THR A 460 4.16 28.50 5.31
CA THR A 460 3.32 29.31 6.21
C THR A 460 4.02 29.69 7.50
N ASN A 461 3.60 30.81 8.11
CA ASN A 461 3.92 31.14 9.49
C ASN A 461 2.79 30.85 10.49
N VAL A 462 1.71 30.21 10.02
CA VAL A 462 0.52 29.91 10.80
C VAL A 462 0.48 28.42 11.11
N GLY A 463 0.86 28.04 12.34
CA GLY A 463 0.86 26.64 12.77
C GLY A 463 -0.50 25.95 12.63
N HIS A 464 -1.60 26.69 12.83
CA HIS A 464 -2.96 26.16 12.66
C HIS A 464 -3.27 25.72 11.22
N LEU A 465 -2.85 26.51 10.22
CA LEU A 465 -3.00 26.19 8.81
C LEU A 465 -2.09 25.03 8.38
N TYR A 466 -0.88 24.98 8.93
CA TYR A 466 0.04 23.86 8.75
C TYR A 466 -0.58 22.53 9.26
N ASP A 467 -1.15 22.54 10.47
CA ASP A 467 -1.79 21.36 11.05
C ASP A 467 -2.97 20.86 10.21
N PHE A 468 -3.80 21.77 9.70
CA PHE A 468 -4.86 21.43 8.75
C PHE A 468 -4.29 20.80 7.48
N TRP A 469 -3.23 21.38 6.93
CA TRP A 469 -2.62 20.91 5.70
C TRP A 469 -2.08 19.48 5.80
N VAL A 470 -1.39 19.15 6.90
CA VAL A 470 -0.82 17.82 7.16
C VAL A 470 -1.91 16.76 7.39
N GLU A 471 -3.01 17.13 8.05
CA GLU A 471 -4.09 16.21 8.39
C GLU A 471 -5.06 15.97 7.24
N ASN A 472 -5.39 17.02 6.48
CA ASN A 472 -6.40 16.96 5.43
C ASN A 472 -5.88 16.33 4.14
N TRP A 473 -4.59 16.46 3.82
CA TRP A 473 -4.01 15.96 2.58
C TRP A 473 -3.08 14.76 2.78
N PHE A 474 -2.87 14.00 1.71
CA PHE A 474 -1.87 12.92 1.71
C PHE A 474 -0.47 13.51 1.52
N PRO A 475 0.59 12.95 2.13
CA PRO A 475 1.96 13.45 1.92
C PRO A 475 2.39 13.32 0.45
N GLY A 476 2.96 14.38 -0.11
CA GLY A 476 3.61 14.38 -1.43
C GLY A 476 5.11 14.09 -1.29
N GLN A 477 5.56 12.92 -1.74
CA GLN A 477 6.99 12.64 -1.83
C GLN A 477 7.56 13.30 -3.07
N ILE A 478 8.60 14.11 -2.90
CA ILE A 478 9.36 14.73 -3.98
C ILE A 478 10.75 14.08 -4.00
N GLU A 479 11.22 13.64 -5.16
CA GLU A 479 12.60 13.17 -5.33
C GLU A 479 13.58 14.35 -5.20
N ALA A 480 14.79 14.11 -4.71
CA ALA A 480 15.77 15.18 -4.52
C ALA A 480 16.08 15.90 -5.85
N GLY A 481 15.85 17.22 -5.90
CA GLY A 481 16.09 18.07 -7.07
C GLY A 481 14.87 18.33 -7.95
N LEU A 482 13.68 17.80 -7.61
CA LEU A 482 12.42 18.18 -8.26
C LEU A 482 11.71 19.28 -7.46
N GLU A 483 11.11 20.24 -8.17
CA GLU A 483 10.26 21.28 -7.59
C GLU A 483 8.82 20.79 -7.43
N PRO A 484 8.04 21.32 -6.47
CA PRO A 484 6.61 21.03 -6.38
C PRO A 484 5.87 21.56 -7.60
N HIS A 485 4.72 20.97 -7.93
CA HIS A 485 3.91 21.39 -9.09
C HIS A 485 3.21 22.74 -8.85
N ALA A 486 3.07 23.14 -7.59
CA ALA A 486 2.44 24.37 -7.13
C ALA A 486 2.93 24.74 -5.72
N VAL A 487 2.94 26.03 -5.38
CA VAL A 487 3.35 26.54 -4.06
C VAL A 487 2.31 27.52 -3.52
N ILE A 488 1.97 27.42 -2.24
CA ILE A 488 1.13 28.36 -1.52
C ILE A 488 1.92 29.01 -0.38
N TYR A 489 1.97 30.33 -0.36
CA TYR A 489 2.46 31.14 0.76
C TYR A 489 1.26 31.59 1.59
N ALA A 490 1.02 30.98 2.76
CA ALA A 490 -0.03 31.42 3.68
C ALA A 490 0.61 32.16 4.86
N VAL A 491 0.58 33.48 4.82
CA VAL A 491 1.34 34.32 5.74
C VAL A 491 0.39 35.26 6.48
N ASP A 492 0.56 35.31 7.79
CA ASP A 492 -0.24 36.12 8.68
C ASP A 492 0.64 37.14 9.42
N ASN A 493 0.02 38.19 9.97
CA ASN A 493 0.69 39.36 10.55
C ASN A 493 1.54 40.19 9.56
N VAL A 494 1.12 40.30 8.31
CA VAL A 494 1.73 41.21 7.32
C VAL A 494 1.19 42.63 7.53
N PRO A 495 2.00 43.61 8.00
CA PRO A 495 1.50 44.95 8.32
C PRO A 495 0.96 45.68 7.08
N GLY A 496 -0.15 46.39 7.23
CA GLY A 496 -0.73 47.21 6.16
C GLY A 496 -1.46 46.44 5.05
N ARG A 497 -1.58 45.11 5.16
CA ARG A 497 -2.35 44.27 4.24
C ARG A 497 -3.70 43.87 4.84
N GLU A 498 -4.77 43.99 4.06
CA GLU A 498 -6.06 43.39 4.40
C GLU A 498 -6.08 41.89 4.08
N PRO A 499 -6.90 41.07 4.77
CA PRO A 499 -7.06 39.65 4.45
C PRO A 499 -7.45 39.42 2.99
N ARG A 500 -6.58 38.74 2.24
CA ARG A 500 -6.76 38.53 0.79
C ARG A 500 -5.99 37.32 0.29
N ALA A 501 -6.50 36.70 -0.77
CA ALA A 501 -5.80 35.68 -1.52
C ALA A 501 -5.40 36.18 -2.91
N TYR A 502 -4.25 35.74 -3.40
CA TYR A 502 -3.75 35.97 -4.75
C TYR A 502 -3.42 34.63 -5.41
N TYR A 503 -3.64 34.53 -6.71
CA TYR A 503 -3.27 33.37 -7.50
C TYR A 503 -2.60 33.78 -8.81
N HIS A 504 -1.42 33.22 -9.08
CA HIS A 504 -0.72 33.39 -10.35
C HIS A 504 -0.77 32.08 -11.16
N PRO A 505 -1.55 32.00 -12.26
CA PRO A 505 -1.82 30.76 -12.98
C PRO A 505 -0.59 30.12 -13.63
N GLU A 506 0.28 30.91 -14.25
CA GLU A 506 1.40 30.37 -15.05
C GLU A 506 2.41 29.59 -14.20
N THR A 507 2.71 30.12 -13.01
CA THR A 507 3.67 29.53 -12.06
C THR A 507 2.99 28.76 -10.93
N ARG A 508 1.65 28.71 -10.93
CA ARG A 508 0.82 28.08 -9.91
C ARG A 508 1.27 28.48 -8.50
N THR A 509 1.40 29.78 -8.31
CA THR A 509 1.76 30.38 -7.01
C THR A 509 0.49 30.95 -6.37
N GLY A 510 0.11 30.41 -5.22
CA GLY A 510 -0.94 30.94 -4.37
C GLY A 510 -0.35 31.77 -3.23
N ILE A 511 -0.99 32.87 -2.86
CA ILE A 511 -0.60 33.68 -1.70
C ILE A 511 -1.85 33.96 -0.89
N LEU A 512 -1.84 33.66 0.39
CA LEU A 512 -2.91 33.94 1.34
C LEU A 512 -2.33 34.86 2.41
N VAL A 513 -2.81 36.10 2.46
CA VAL A 513 -2.31 37.14 3.37
C VAL A 513 -3.33 37.37 4.47
N ASN A 514 -2.87 37.41 5.72
CA ASN A 514 -3.63 37.77 6.92
C ASN A 514 -4.95 37.01 7.08
N ALA A 515 -4.98 35.73 6.67
CA ALA A 515 -6.10 34.85 6.85
C ALA A 515 -5.63 33.53 7.42
N ASP A 516 -6.17 33.17 8.57
CA ASP A 516 -5.76 32.07 9.42
C ASP A 516 -6.78 30.93 9.48
N ASN A 517 -7.82 30.96 8.65
CA ASN A 517 -8.87 29.95 8.59
C ASN A 517 -8.68 28.93 7.45
N TYR A 518 -9.24 27.74 7.62
CA TYR A 518 -9.07 26.62 6.67
C TYR A 518 -9.67 26.90 5.29
N GLY A 519 -10.83 27.56 5.25
CA GLY A 519 -11.63 27.74 4.03
C GLY A 519 -10.86 28.36 2.85
N PRO A 520 -10.26 29.55 3.00
CA PRO A 520 -9.42 30.19 1.98
C PRO A 520 -8.22 29.36 1.52
N LEU A 521 -7.47 28.77 2.45
CA LEU A 521 -6.32 27.93 2.10
C LEU A 521 -6.77 26.70 1.30
N ARG A 522 -7.82 26.04 1.76
CA ARG A 522 -8.44 24.90 1.08
C ARG A 522 -8.94 25.27 -0.32
N LYS A 523 -9.60 26.42 -0.44
CA LYS A 523 -10.10 26.95 -1.72
C LYS A 523 -8.98 27.19 -2.71
N LEU A 524 -7.89 27.83 -2.29
CA LEU A 524 -6.70 28.03 -3.11
C LEU A 524 -6.13 26.69 -3.57
N ALA A 525 -5.90 25.75 -2.66
CA ALA A 525 -5.33 24.45 -2.99
C ALA A 525 -6.16 23.67 -4.02
N LEU A 526 -7.46 23.54 -3.78
CA LEU A 526 -8.37 22.85 -4.69
C LEU A 526 -8.43 23.54 -6.06
N GLY A 527 -8.54 24.87 -6.07
CA GLY A 527 -8.61 25.66 -7.28
C GLY A 527 -7.34 25.60 -8.13
N MET A 528 -6.17 25.62 -7.49
CA MET A 528 -4.87 25.47 -8.16
C MET A 528 -4.72 24.10 -8.80
N VAL A 529 -5.15 23.04 -8.10
CA VAL A 529 -5.11 21.68 -8.64
C VAL A 529 -6.02 21.56 -9.85
N LEU A 530 -7.24 22.11 -9.77
CA LEU A 530 -8.17 22.14 -10.90
C LEU A 530 -7.57 22.87 -12.10
N ASP A 531 -7.01 24.05 -11.90
CA ASP A 531 -6.38 24.83 -12.97
C ASP A 531 -5.17 24.09 -13.57
N SER A 532 -4.37 23.41 -12.74
CA SER A 532 -3.18 22.69 -13.17
C SER A 532 -3.46 21.40 -13.94
N SER A 533 -4.54 20.69 -13.61
CA SER A 533 -4.82 19.34 -14.09
C SER A 533 -5.86 19.27 -15.21
N GLU A 534 -6.40 20.43 -15.59
CA GLU A 534 -7.42 20.57 -16.61
C GLU A 534 -7.00 19.97 -17.97
N HIS A 535 -5.75 20.19 -18.39
CA HIS A 535 -5.17 19.63 -19.62
C HIS A 535 -5.04 18.10 -19.60
N LEU A 536 -5.07 17.47 -18.43
CA LEU A 536 -5.02 16.01 -18.25
C LEU A 536 -6.42 15.38 -18.29
N GLY A 537 -7.46 16.17 -18.58
CA GLY A 537 -8.85 15.70 -18.56
C GLY A 537 -9.37 15.38 -17.16
N LEU A 538 -8.71 15.93 -16.12
CA LEU A 538 -9.10 15.83 -14.73
C LEU A 538 -9.79 17.13 -14.31
N ASN A 539 -11.02 17.01 -13.79
CA ASN A 539 -11.81 18.14 -13.32
C ASN A 539 -12.59 17.72 -12.06
N ALA A 540 -13.38 18.61 -11.47
CA ALA A 540 -14.17 18.27 -10.29
C ALA A 540 -15.62 18.73 -10.40
N VAL A 541 -16.47 18.02 -9.67
CA VAL A 541 -17.86 18.36 -9.42
C VAL A 541 -17.96 18.82 -7.97
N ARG A 542 -18.47 20.03 -7.73
CA ARG A 542 -18.83 20.45 -6.36
C ARG A 542 -20.17 19.86 -5.98
N GLY A 543 -20.12 18.76 -5.25
CA GLY A 543 -21.28 18.08 -4.71
C GLY A 543 -20.92 17.16 -3.55
N MET A 544 -21.97 16.78 -2.82
CA MET A 544 -21.88 15.76 -1.78
C MET A 544 -22.04 14.40 -2.44
N ALA A 545 -21.06 13.51 -2.28
CA ALA A 545 -21.00 12.25 -2.99
C ALA A 545 -21.09 11.06 -2.03
N VAL A 546 -21.88 10.07 -2.43
CA VAL A 546 -22.03 8.79 -1.75
C VAL A 546 -21.80 7.64 -2.73
N GLY A 547 -21.48 6.46 -2.21
CA GLY A 547 -21.32 5.24 -2.99
C GLY A 547 -22.11 4.06 -2.43
N LEU A 548 -22.48 3.14 -3.32
CA LEU A 548 -23.08 1.86 -2.97
C LEU A 548 -22.52 0.82 -3.94
N ASP A 549 -21.90 -0.23 -3.42
CA ASP A 549 -21.36 -1.36 -4.21
C ASP A 549 -20.44 -0.93 -5.38
N GLY A 550 -19.67 0.13 -5.14
CA GLY A 550 -18.72 0.68 -6.11
C GLY A 550 -19.33 1.63 -7.15
N ASN A 551 -20.66 1.84 -7.14
CA ASN A 551 -21.32 2.88 -7.92
C ASN A 551 -21.47 4.16 -7.07
N GLY A 552 -21.28 5.32 -7.70
CA GLY A 552 -21.30 6.62 -7.04
C GLY A 552 -22.44 7.50 -7.54
N LEU A 553 -22.95 8.32 -6.64
CA LEU A 553 -23.93 9.37 -6.89
C LEU A 553 -23.43 10.69 -6.31
N VAL A 554 -23.55 11.78 -7.06
CA VAL A 554 -23.14 13.13 -6.61
C VAL A 554 -24.35 14.06 -6.59
N LEU A 555 -24.64 14.63 -5.41
CA LEU A 555 -25.65 15.65 -5.20
C LEU A 555 -25.06 17.04 -5.45
N VAL A 556 -25.54 17.76 -6.46
CA VAL A 556 -25.18 19.16 -6.75
C VAL A 556 -26.38 20.06 -6.58
N GLY A 557 -26.17 21.29 -6.09
CA GLY A 557 -27.27 22.22 -5.84
C GLY A 557 -26.82 23.45 -5.06
N GLN A 558 -27.57 24.54 -5.23
CA GLN A 558 -27.38 25.81 -4.53
C GLN A 558 -27.75 25.72 -3.04
N PRO A 559 -27.32 26.70 -2.22
CA PRO A 559 -27.91 26.91 -0.89
C PRO A 559 -29.45 26.91 -0.94
N GLY A 560 -30.11 26.28 0.04
CA GLY A 560 -31.58 26.16 0.09
C GLY A 560 -32.17 24.89 -0.55
N THR A 561 -31.36 24.08 -1.23
CA THR A 561 -31.79 22.82 -1.87
C THR A 561 -31.79 21.59 -0.94
N LYS A 562 -31.70 21.80 0.38
CA LYS A 562 -31.61 20.73 1.40
C LYS A 562 -30.55 19.65 1.12
N LYS A 563 -29.47 20.01 0.42
CA LYS A 563 -28.42 19.09 -0.03
C LYS A 563 -27.73 18.36 1.12
N THR A 564 -27.43 19.08 2.19
CA THR A 564 -26.75 18.55 3.38
C THR A 564 -27.65 17.55 4.10
N GLU A 565 -28.92 17.89 4.25
CA GLU A 565 -29.95 17.06 4.87
C GLU A 565 -30.10 15.73 4.10
N LEU A 566 -30.27 15.80 2.78
CA LEU A 566 -30.37 14.60 1.93
C LEU A 566 -29.10 13.74 1.98
N PHE A 567 -27.92 14.35 2.02
CA PHE A 567 -26.67 13.62 2.15
C PHE A 567 -26.63 12.80 3.45
N PHE A 568 -26.96 13.41 4.59
CA PHE A 568 -26.99 12.69 5.86
C PHE A 568 -28.10 11.63 5.93
N GLU A 569 -29.26 11.87 5.32
CA GLU A 569 -30.31 10.84 5.19
C GLU A 569 -29.83 9.62 4.39
N LEU A 570 -29.12 9.83 3.28
CA LEU A 570 -28.53 8.72 2.50
C LEU A 570 -27.51 7.93 3.33
N LEU A 571 -26.71 8.61 4.15
CA LEU A 571 -25.73 7.95 5.03
C LEU A 571 -26.37 7.17 6.20
N LYS A 572 -27.67 7.32 6.45
CA LYS A 572 -28.39 6.47 7.41
C LYS A 572 -28.76 5.11 6.79
N MET A 573 -28.70 4.98 5.48
CA MET A 573 -29.05 3.74 4.79
C MET A 573 -27.96 2.66 4.90
N PRO A 574 -28.34 1.38 5.02
CA PRO A 574 -27.36 0.29 5.04
C PRO A 574 -26.51 0.26 3.76
N ARG A 575 -25.21 0.02 3.95
CA ARG A 575 -24.18 -0.14 2.89
C ARG A 575 -23.85 1.11 2.07
N VAL A 576 -24.53 2.23 2.29
CA VAL A 576 -24.16 3.50 1.66
C VAL A 576 -22.89 4.02 2.31
N GLN A 577 -21.92 4.38 1.48
CA GLN A 577 -20.60 4.86 1.87
C GLN A 577 -20.52 6.36 1.60
N ALA A 578 -20.01 7.14 2.55
CA ALA A 578 -19.66 8.53 2.28
C ALA A 578 -18.43 8.57 1.35
N GLN A 579 -18.39 9.50 0.41
CA GLN A 579 -17.20 9.73 -0.43
C GLN A 579 -16.63 11.14 -0.22
N THR A 580 -17.46 12.17 -0.34
CA THR A 580 -17.04 13.56 -0.06
C THR A 580 -18.24 14.38 0.39
N ASN A 581 -18.00 15.37 1.25
CA ASN A 581 -19.03 16.28 1.73
C ASN A 581 -19.11 17.59 0.93
N GLU A 582 -18.26 17.79 -0.09
CA GLU A 582 -18.32 19.02 -0.88
C GLU A 582 -17.81 18.92 -2.31
N ILE A 583 -16.67 18.25 -2.56
CA ILE A 583 -16.05 18.23 -3.88
C ILE A 583 -15.49 16.86 -4.23
N VAL A 584 -15.76 16.41 -5.46
CA VAL A 584 -15.26 15.14 -5.98
C VAL A 584 -14.50 15.38 -7.28
N PHE A 585 -13.31 14.81 -7.39
CA PHE A 585 -12.54 14.87 -8.62
C PHE A 585 -12.97 13.74 -9.54
N VAL A 586 -13.17 14.04 -10.81
CA VAL A 586 -13.64 13.09 -11.80
C VAL A 586 -12.64 12.98 -12.94
N ARG A 587 -12.27 11.74 -13.25
CA ARG A 587 -11.43 11.38 -14.39
C ARG A 587 -12.11 10.32 -15.23
N PHE A 588 -11.76 10.28 -16.51
CA PHE A 588 -12.36 9.35 -17.45
C PHE A 588 -11.41 8.19 -17.75
N SER A 589 -11.87 6.95 -17.52
CA SER A 589 -11.16 5.72 -17.89
C SER A 589 -11.99 4.97 -18.94
N GLY A 590 -11.68 5.20 -20.21
CA GLY A 590 -12.52 4.75 -21.32
C GLY A 590 -13.92 5.38 -21.25
N SER A 591 -14.95 4.54 -21.19
CA SER A 591 -16.36 4.95 -21.07
C SER A 591 -16.85 5.15 -19.63
N LYS A 592 -15.97 5.06 -18.63
CA LYS A 592 -16.34 5.19 -17.21
C LYS A 592 -15.83 6.50 -16.62
N ALA A 593 -16.72 7.20 -15.91
CA ALA A 593 -16.38 8.32 -15.05
C ALA A 593 -15.99 7.77 -13.66
N VAL A 594 -14.77 8.03 -13.23
CA VAL A 594 -14.23 7.60 -11.94
C VAL A 594 -14.16 8.81 -11.03
N ALA A 595 -14.86 8.75 -9.91
CA ALA A 595 -14.91 9.76 -8.87
C ALA A 595 -13.88 9.42 -7.78
N ASP A 596 -13.00 10.36 -7.45
CA ASP A 596 -11.94 10.25 -6.45
C ASP A 596 -12.15 11.30 -5.34
N ALA A 597 -12.16 10.85 -4.08
CA ALA A 597 -12.12 11.72 -2.91
C ALA A 597 -10.65 12.09 -2.61
N VAL A 598 -10.37 13.40 -2.66
CA VAL A 598 -9.00 13.92 -2.56
C VAL A 598 -8.63 14.39 -1.15
N GLU A 599 -9.64 14.69 -0.35
CA GLU A 599 -9.50 15.08 1.06
C GLU A 599 -9.56 13.86 1.97
N ARG A 600 -8.79 13.89 3.05
CA ARG A 600 -8.80 12.85 4.10
C ARG A 600 -9.84 13.12 5.17
N LYS A 601 -10.23 14.39 5.35
CA LYS A 601 -11.17 14.83 6.37
C LYS A 601 -12.29 15.61 5.71
N PHE A 602 -13.49 15.49 6.25
CA PHE A 602 -14.60 16.35 5.89
C PHE A 602 -14.52 17.62 6.71
N LEU A 603 -14.53 18.77 6.05
CA LEU A 603 -14.68 20.05 6.71
C LEU A 603 -16.19 20.38 6.76
N ILE A 604 -16.80 20.20 7.93
CA ILE A 604 -18.25 20.22 8.11
C ILE A 604 -18.65 21.31 9.12
N PRO A 605 -19.66 22.16 8.84
CA PRO A 605 -20.21 23.07 9.84
C PRO A 605 -20.72 22.31 11.07
N THR A 606 -20.38 22.75 12.28
CA THR A 606 -20.72 21.98 13.50
C THR A 606 -22.22 21.93 13.80
N ASN A 607 -22.99 22.90 13.30
CA ASN A 607 -24.45 22.91 13.43
C ASN A 607 -25.13 21.74 12.67
N THR A 608 -24.42 21.04 11.78
CA THR A 608 -24.92 19.81 11.14
C THR A 608 -25.23 18.69 12.14
N VAL A 609 -24.79 18.81 13.39
CA VAL A 609 -25.21 17.92 14.48
C VAL A 609 -26.74 17.85 14.64
N GLU A 610 -27.47 18.88 14.21
CA GLU A 610 -28.94 18.92 14.20
C GLU A 610 -29.55 17.93 13.19
N LEU A 611 -28.79 17.49 12.19
CA LEU A 611 -29.24 16.57 11.14
C LEU A 611 -28.91 15.11 11.49
N ASP A 612 -27.88 14.89 12.31
CA ASP A 612 -27.40 13.59 12.73
C ASP A 612 -26.74 13.65 14.11
N GLU A 613 -27.45 13.18 15.13
CA GLU A 613 -27.00 13.21 16.52
C GLU A 613 -25.69 12.43 16.76
N ARG A 614 -25.35 11.46 15.88
CA ARG A 614 -24.08 10.71 15.95
C ARG A 614 -22.89 11.67 15.88
N LEU A 615 -23.03 12.78 15.16
CA LEU A 615 -21.98 13.77 14.97
C LEU A 615 -21.57 14.45 16.28
N ALA A 616 -22.43 14.53 17.29
CA ALA A 616 -22.09 15.21 18.55
C ALA A 616 -20.81 14.63 19.18
N LYS A 617 -20.78 13.30 19.37
CA LYS A 617 -19.61 12.60 19.92
C LYS A 617 -18.41 12.67 18.98
N LEU A 618 -18.65 12.62 17.67
CA LEU A 618 -17.56 12.67 16.69
C LEU A 618 -16.91 14.05 16.64
N PHE A 619 -17.72 15.11 16.76
CA PHE A 619 -17.23 16.46 16.85
C PHE A 619 -16.45 16.66 18.12
N ASP A 620 -16.87 16.12 19.28
CA ASP A 620 -16.10 16.14 20.54
C ASP A 620 -14.68 15.55 20.39
N HIS A 621 -14.46 14.67 19.40
CA HIS A 621 -13.16 14.09 19.04
C HIS A 621 -12.49 14.73 17.80
N SER A 622 -13.19 15.62 17.11
CA SER A 622 -12.70 16.33 15.92
C SER A 622 -11.94 17.60 16.29
N LYS A 623 -11.13 18.06 15.34
CA LYS A 623 -10.51 19.38 15.40
C LYS A 623 -11.57 20.41 14.99
N CYS A 624 -11.83 21.40 15.83
CA CYS A 624 -12.84 22.43 15.57
C CYS A 624 -12.21 23.82 15.38
N GLU A 625 -12.77 24.58 14.45
CA GLU A 625 -12.45 25.98 14.17
C GLU A 625 -13.68 26.83 14.57
N ASN A 626 -13.46 27.95 15.25
CA ASN A 626 -14.49 28.95 15.58
C ASN A 626 -15.70 28.46 16.38
N VAL A 627 -15.58 27.37 17.16
CA VAL A 627 -16.65 26.95 18.09
C VAL A 627 -16.69 27.86 19.32
N VAL A 628 -17.87 27.96 19.94
CA VAL A 628 -18.06 28.74 21.17
C VAL A 628 -17.76 27.86 22.37
N THR A 629 -16.80 28.26 23.21
CA THR A 629 -16.34 27.49 24.38
C THR A 629 -16.85 28.05 25.72
N ARG A 630 -17.39 29.27 25.75
CA ARG A 630 -17.90 29.91 26.96
C ARG A 630 -19.32 30.42 26.75
N ARG A 631 -20.14 30.32 27.80
CA ARG A 631 -21.56 30.73 27.76
C ARG A 631 -21.73 32.21 27.42
N GLU A 632 -20.87 33.06 27.97
CA GLU A 632 -20.83 34.51 27.72
C GLU A 632 -20.58 34.90 26.26
N ASP A 633 -19.88 34.05 25.50
CA ASP A 633 -19.55 34.28 24.09
C ASP A 633 -20.68 33.78 23.15
N CYS A 634 -21.72 33.14 23.70
CA CYS A 634 -22.84 32.60 22.93
C CYS A 634 -23.79 33.70 22.46
N THR A 635 -23.84 33.94 21.15
CA THR A 635 -24.72 34.95 20.55
C THR A 635 -26.08 34.40 20.09
N ASP A 636 -26.30 33.08 20.19
CA ASP A 636 -27.55 32.43 19.82
C ASP A 636 -28.63 32.64 20.90
N ARG A 637 -29.41 33.71 20.72
CA ARG A 637 -30.55 34.06 21.58
C ARG A 637 -31.76 33.13 21.39
N THR A 638 -31.76 32.33 20.33
CA THR A 638 -32.85 31.41 19.97
C THR A 638 -32.58 29.97 20.36
N CYS A 639 -31.46 29.70 21.04
CA CYS A 639 -31.08 28.37 21.46
C CYS A 639 -32.18 27.71 22.32
N PRO A 640 -32.74 26.55 21.93
CA PRO A 640 -33.79 25.88 22.69
C PRO A 640 -33.28 25.20 23.97
N LEU A 641 -31.95 25.16 24.17
CA LEU A 641 -31.28 24.50 25.30
C LEU A 641 -30.86 25.51 26.38
N GLN A 642 -31.60 26.62 26.59
CA GLN A 642 -31.19 27.68 27.53
C GLN A 642 -30.96 27.15 28.96
N ASP A 643 -31.88 26.33 29.49
CA ASP A 643 -31.77 25.72 30.83
C ASP A 643 -30.96 24.40 30.82
N GLU A 644 -30.61 23.90 29.63
CA GLU A 644 -29.91 22.65 29.41
C GLU A 644 -28.58 22.83 28.67
N CYS A 645 -27.98 24.02 28.79
CA CYS A 645 -26.86 24.40 27.95
C CYS A 645 -25.68 23.44 28.14
N ARG A 646 -25.14 22.93 27.03
CA ARG A 646 -23.97 22.03 27.03
C ARG A 646 -22.76 22.66 27.73
N LEU A 647 -22.55 23.96 27.54
CA LEU A 647 -21.45 24.70 28.16
C LEU A 647 -21.63 24.76 29.69
N ASP A 648 -22.85 25.00 30.16
CA ASP A 648 -23.17 25.03 31.59
C ASP A 648 -23.09 23.63 32.23
N LYS A 649 -23.28 22.56 31.42
CA LYS A 649 -23.08 21.16 31.79
C LYS A 649 -21.62 20.68 31.67
N GLY A 650 -20.65 21.57 31.42
CA GLY A 650 -19.22 21.26 31.39
C GLY A 650 -18.72 20.60 30.10
N VAL A 651 -19.49 20.62 29.01
CA VAL A 651 -19.04 20.18 27.68
C VAL A 651 -18.08 21.23 27.10
N PRO A 652 -16.99 20.83 26.41
CA PRO A 652 -15.92 21.76 26.04
C PRO A 652 -16.31 22.88 25.04
N TYR A 653 -17.38 22.70 24.25
CA TYR A 653 -17.87 23.73 23.33
C TYR A 653 -19.32 23.47 22.87
N CYS A 654 -19.91 24.49 22.24
CA CYS A 654 -21.20 24.45 21.60
C CYS A 654 -21.08 24.28 20.09
N PHE A 655 -21.81 23.33 19.53
CA PHE A 655 -21.84 23.07 18.09
C PHE A 655 -22.69 24.07 17.28
N ARG A 656 -23.58 24.82 17.94
CA ARG A 656 -24.61 25.66 17.28
C ARG A 656 -24.33 27.15 17.35
N ALA A 657 -23.66 27.60 18.40
CA ALA A 657 -23.58 29.01 18.78
C ALA A 657 -22.72 29.90 17.85
N SER A 658 -22.15 29.33 16.78
CA SER A 658 -21.39 30.06 15.76
C SER A 658 -21.70 29.48 14.38
N GLY A 659 -22.20 30.31 13.47
CA GLY A 659 -22.46 29.91 12.08
C GLY A 659 -21.18 29.69 11.26
N GLU A 660 -20.03 30.12 11.78
CA GLU A 660 -18.71 29.95 11.15
C GLU A 660 -17.93 28.78 11.77
N ALA A 661 -18.54 28.04 12.70
CA ALA A 661 -17.90 26.91 13.36
C ALA A 661 -17.82 25.70 12.44
N GLN A 662 -16.61 25.14 12.31
CA GLN A 662 -16.36 23.98 11.46
C GLN A 662 -15.62 22.89 12.23
N ALA A 663 -15.93 21.64 11.93
CA ALA A 663 -15.22 20.46 12.41
C ALA A 663 -14.52 19.76 11.25
N MET A 664 -13.27 19.38 11.47
CA MET A 664 -12.50 18.52 10.59
C MET A 664 -12.74 17.06 11.01
N LEU A 665 -13.74 16.43 10.40
CA LEU A 665 -14.24 15.11 10.73
C LEU A 665 -13.54 14.02 9.89
N ASP A 666 -13.08 12.94 10.53
CA ASP A 666 -12.66 11.75 9.77
C ASP A 666 -13.89 10.97 9.29
N PRO A 667 -14.07 10.74 7.98
CA PRO A 667 -15.23 10.01 7.48
C PRO A 667 -15.31 8.57 8.00
N ASN A 668 -14.19 7.94 8.35
CA ASN A 668 -14.18 6.58 8.89
C ASN A 668 -14.81 6.49 10.29
N TRP A 669 -14.94 7.61 11.02
CA TRP A 669 -15.56 7.60 12.35
C TRP A 669 -17.09 7.47 12.30
N MET A 670 -17.73 7.80 11.17
CA MET A 670 -19.19 7.75 11.06
C MET A 670 -19.75 6.34 10.87
N ALA A 671 -19.04 5.46 10.15
CA ALA A 671 -19.54 4.13 9.78
C ALA A 671 -18.44 3.05 9.71
N GLY A 672 -17.26 3.31 10.28
CA GLY A 672 -16.10 2.41 10.22
C GLY A 672 -15.40 2.41 8.85
N PRO A 673 -14.32 1.61 8.67
CA PRO A 673 -13.55 1.57 7.42
C PRO A 673 -14.36 1.19 6.17
N GLN A 674 -15.47 0.47 6.35
CA GLN A 674 -16.37 0.08 5.25
C GLN A 674 -17.44 1.14 4.92
N GLY A 675 -17.56 2.20 5.73
CA GLY A 675 -18.52 3.29 5.52
C GLY A 675 -17.99 4.47 4.69
N TYR A 676 -16.76 4.38 4.19
CA TYR A 676 -16.12 5.42 3.40
C TYR A 676 -15.56 4.85 2.09
N ALA A 677 -15.87 5.50 0.96
CA ALA A 677 -15.39 5.14 -0.36
C ALA A 677 -14.42 6.20 -0.88
N LYS A 678 -13.12 5.87 -0.94
CA LYS A 678 -12.14 6.78 -1.56
C LYS A 678 -12.37 6.95 -3.07
N ARG A 679 -12.89 5.92 -3.73
CA ARG A 679 -13.14 5.89 -5.18
C ARG A 679 -14.46 5.19 -5.48
N THR A 680 -15.22 5.74 -6.41
CA THR A 680 -16.46 5.17 -6.94
C THR A 680 -16.50 5.29 -8.46
N ASN A 681 -17.24 4.40 -9.13
CA ASN A 681 -17.63 4.61 -10.52
C ASN A 681 -18.84 5.55 -10.50
N LEU A 682 -18.66 6.81 -10.89
CA LEU A 682 -19.76 7.77 -10.90
C LEU A 682 -20.80 7.33 -11.93
N LYS A 683 -22.01 7.04 -11.45
CA LYS A 683 -23.14 6.57 -12.27
C LYS A 683 -24.22 7.62 -12.44
N THR A 684 -24.43 8.44 -11.41
CA THR A 684 -25.51 9.42 -11.41
C THR A 684 -25.06 10.78 -10.91
N LEU A 685 -25.39 11.82 -11.67
CA LEU A 685 -25.32 13.22 -11.26
C LEU A 685 -26.74 13.71 -10.93
N VAL A 686 -26.95 14.13 -9.69
CA VAL A 686 -28.24 14.64 -9.21
C VAL A 686 -28.15 16.15 -9.05
N ILE A 687 -28.90 16.89 -9.85
CA ILE A 687 -29.11 18.33 -9.68
C ILE A 687 -30.31 18.52 -8.76
N LEU A 688 -30.13 19.25 -7.67
CA LEU A 688 -31.17 19.46 -6.68
C LEU A 688 -31.94 20.77 -6.94
N ARG A 689 -33.24 20.69 -6.72
CA ARG A 689 -34.14 21.83 -6.49
C ARG A 689 -34.94 21.62 -5.20
N ASN A 690 -35.66 22.63 -4.77
CA ASN A 690 -36.52 22.55 -3.60
C ASN A 690 -37.75 23.44 -3.82
N ASP A 691 -38.88 22.82 -4.09
CA ASP A 691 -40.18 23.48 -4.26
C ASP A 691 -41.32 22.51 -3.93
N GLN A 692 -42.55 23.01 -3.77
CA GLN A 692 -43.70 22.19 -3.34
C GLN A 692 -44.50 21.56 -4.47
N VAL A 693 -44.27 21.95 -5.73
CA VAL A 693 -45.19 21.66 -6.84
C VAL A 693 -44.60 20.71 -7.88
N SER A 694 -43.29 20.63 -7.96
CA SER A 694 -42.62 19.90 -9.04
C SER A 694 -42.35 18.44 -8.68
N PRO A 695 -42.31 17.52 -9.67
CA PRO A 695 -42.08 16.09 -9.42
C PRO A 695 -40.79 15.78 -8.66
N ALA A 696 -40.81 14.67 -7.91
CA ALA A 696 -39.70 14.20 -7.08
C ALA A 696 -38.41 13.95 -7.86
N VAL A 697 -38.49 13.27 -9.01
CA VAL A 697 -37.35 12.97 -9.87
C VAL A 697 -37.76 13.20 -11.32
N VAL A 698 -36.96 13.98 -12.04
CA VAL A 698 -37.09 14.21 -13.49
C VAL A 698 -35.76 13.88 -14.14
N GLU A 699 -35.75 12.97 -15.10
CA GLU A 699 -34.55 12.70 -15.90
C GLU A 699 -34.31 13.86 -16.86
N LEU A 700 -33.08 14.39 -16.90
CA LEU A 700 -32.73 15.53 -17.74
C LEU A 700 -32.05 15.06 -19.02
N SER A 701 -32.37 15.70 -20.13
CA SER A 701 -31.51 15.63 -21.31
C SER A 701 -30.14 16.26 -21.02
N LYS A 702 -29.13 15.86 -21.80
CA LYS A 702 -27.78 16.43 -21.71
C LYS A 702 -27.79 17.95 -21.86
N GLU A 703 -28.57 18.47 -22.80
CA GLU A 703 -28.66 19.89 -23.12
C GLU A 703 -29.34 20.71 -22.02
N GLU A 704 -30.33 20.14 -21.33
CA GLU A 704 -30.98 20.76 -20.18
C GLU A 704 -30.06 20.76 -18.96
N ALA A 705 -29.41 19.62 -18.67
CA ALA A 705 -28.46 19.51 -17.57
C ALA A 705 -27.29 20.49 -17.74
N LEU A 706 -26.72 20.59 -18.95
CA LEU A 706 -25.67 21.56 -19.27
C LEU A 706 -26.12 22.99 -19.07
N ARG A 707 -27.32 23.37 -19.54
CA ARG A 707 -27.85 24.72 -19.35
C ARG A 707 -28.01 25.06 -17.87
N ILE A 708 -28.53 24.14 -17.06
CA ILE A 708 -28.73 24.35 -15.62
C ILE A 708 -27.39 24.47 -14.90
N LEU A 709 -26.43 23.60 -15.23
CA LEU A 709 -25.09 23.65 -14.64
C LEU A 709 -24.40 24.96 -15.01
N GLU A 710 -24.44 25.38 -16.27
CA GLU A 710 -23.78 26.59 -16.74
C GLU A 710 -24.41 27.87 -16.17
N SER A 711 -25.75 27.97 -16.17
CA SER A 711 -26.44 29.11 -15.55
C SER A 711 -26.27 29.12 -14.04
N GLY A 712 -26.01 27.95 -13.45
CA GLY A 712 -26.05 27.74 -12.02
C GLY A 712 -27.46 27.89 -11.43
N GLU A 713 -28.52 27.94 -12.23
CA GLU A 713 -29.90 28.15 -11.76
C GLU A 713 -30.81 27.02 -12.28
N PRO A 714 -31.22 26.06 -11.42
CA PRO A 714 -32.28 25.12 -11.78
C PRO A 714 -33.63 25.85 -11.81
N SER A 715 -34.47 25.54 -12.80
CA SER A 715 -35.80 26.13 -12.94
C SER A 715 -36.68 25.84 -11.72
N GLY A 716 -37.35 26.87 -11.20
CA GLY A 716 -38.32 26.76 -10.09
C GLY A 716 -37.75 26.71 -8.68
N ALA A 717 -36.43 26.85 -8.47
CA ALA A 717 -35.85 26.84 -7.13
C ALA A 717 -36.20 28.11 -6.33
N VAL A 718 -36.58 27.94 -5.05
CA VAL A 718 -36.75 29.04 -4.09
C VAL A 718 -35.41 29.75 -3.91
N LYS A 719 -35.28 30.98 -4.43
CA LYS A 719 -34.05 31.78 -4.28
C LYS A 719 -33.88 32.21 -2.83
N SER A 720 -32.76 31.85 -2.19
CA SER A 720 -32.36 32.52 -0.96
C SER A 720 -31.97 33.96 -1.28
N LEU A 721 -32.49 34.94 -0.53
CA LEU A 721 -32.17 36.36 -0.66
C LEU A 721 -30.65 36.57 -0.74
N GLY A 722 -30.15 37.10 -1.86
CA GLY A 722 -28.75 37.45 -2.07
C GLY A 722 -27.83 36.38 -2.67
N ALA A 723 -28.33 35.18 -3.04
CA ALA A 723 -27.51 34.17 -3.71
C ALA A 723 -27.11 34.60 -5.13
N LYS A 724 -25.80 34.64 -5.40
CA LYS A 724 -25.25 34.81 -6.76
C LYS A 724 -25.19 33.46 -7.46
N ALA A 725 -25.64 33.42 -8.72
CA ALA A 725 -25.46 32.27 -9.58
C ALA A 725 -23.96 31.90 -9.68
N GLN A 726 -23.66 30.61 -9.55
CA GLN A 726 -22.30 30.07 -9.69
C GLN A 726 -22.28 29.08 -10.85
N PRO A 727 -21.46 29.30 -11.89
CA PRO A 727 -21.36 28.36 -13.00
C PRO A 727 -20.85 27.01 -12.48
N PHE A 728 -21.50 25.95 -12.94
CA PHE A 728 -21.26 24.55 -12.59
C PHE A 728 -21.31 24.27 -11.08
N PHE A 729 -21.92 25.17 -10.31
CA PHE A 729 -21.95 25.17 -8.84
C PHE A 729 -20.58 25.11 -8.16
N ASN A 730 -19.49 25.50 -8.84
CA ASN A 730 -18.12 25.36 -8.34
C ASN A 730 -17.46 26.73 -8.01
N PRO A 731 -17.35 27.11 -6.72
CA PRO A 731 -16.73 28.33 -6.25
C PRO A 731 -15.21 28.22 -6.14
N HIS A 732 -14.63 27.02 -6.32
CA HIS A 732 -13.18 26.79 -6.23
C HIS A 732 -12.46 27.13 -7.53
N LEU A 733 -13.18 27.50 -8.60
CA LEU A 733 -12.58 28.03 -9.83
C LEU A 733 -11.90 29.37 -9.52
N LEU A 734 -10.57 29.42 -9.67
CA LEU A 734 -9.78 30.63 -9.39
C LEU A 734 -9.76 31.59 -10.57
N VAL A 735 -9.82 31.06 -11.79
CA VAL A 735 -9.83 31.84 -13.04
C VAL A 735 -11.16 31.56 -13.74
N ILE A 736 -11.96 32.61 -13.96
CA ILE A 736 -13.23 32.54 -14.69
C ILE A 736 -13.13 33.47 -15.89
N ASN A 737 -12.92 32.88 -17.06
CA ASN A 737 -12.95 33.55 -18.36
C ASN A 737 -13.65 32.63 -19.38
N GLU A 738 -13.86 33.11 -20.61
CA GLU A 738 -14.59 32.34 -21.64
C GLU A 738 -13.93 30.98 -21.95
N ASP A 739 -12.60 30.94 -22.03
CA ASP A 739 -11.85 29.71 -22.30
C ASP A 739 -12.04 28.67 -21.18
N LYS A 740 -11.92 29.09 -19.92
CA LYS A 740 -12.09 28.21 -18.75
C LYS A 740 -13.54 27.72 -18.64
N LEU A 741 -14.51 28.57 -18.93
CA LEU A 741 -15.92 28.18 -18.97
C LEU A 741 -16.20 27.19 -20.12
N ALA A 742 -15.57 27.37 -21.28
CA ALA A 742 -15.67 26.42 -22.38
C ALA A 742 -15.11 25.04 -22.00
N ILE A 743 -14.00 24.98 -21.28
CA ILE A 743 -13.42 23.71 -20.82
C ILE A 743 -14.32 23.05 -19.76
N GLN A 744 -14.88 23.80 -18.81
CA GLN A 744 -15.87 23.27 -17.86
C GLN A 744 -17.09 22.71 -18.60
N ARG A 745 -17.59 23.42 -19.62
CA ARG A 745 -18.70 22.95 -20.47
C ARG A 745 -18.33 21.64 -21.17
N MET A 746 -17.13 21.52 -21.73
CA MET A 746 -16.65 20.28 -22.34
C MET A 746 -16.55 19.13 -21.34
N PHE A 747 -16.05 19.39 -20.13
CA PHE A 747 -15.94 18.41 -19.05
C PHE A 747 -17.33 17.89 -18.64
N PHE A 748 -18.26 18.77 -18.31
CA PHE A 748 -19.62 18.37 -17.94
C PHE A 748 -20.37 17.72 -19.10
N SER A 749 -20.14 18.16 -20.33
CA SER A 749 -20.71 17.53 -21.54
C SER A 749 -20.27 16.07 -21.64
N ARG A 750 -18.97 15.81 -21.49
CA ARG A 750 -18.41 14.45 -21.48
C ARG A 750 -18.87 13.64 -20.27
N LEU A 751 -19.02 14.27 -19.11
CA LEU A 751 -19.53 13.60 -17.91
C LEU A 751 -20.96 13.10 -18.15
N LEU A 752 -21.82 13.95 -18.69
CA LEU A 752 -23.21 13.65 -18.99
C LEU A 752 -23.39 12.58 -20.09
N ASP A 753 -22.38 12.33 -20.92
CA ASP A 753 -22.37 11.19 -21.85
C ASP A 753 -22.17 9.83 -21.14
N GLN A 754 -21.68 9.84 -19.90
CA GLN A 754 -21.30 8.63 -19.16
C GLN A 754 -22.13 8.37 -17.91
N VAL A 755 -22.92 9.35 -17.48
CA VAL A 755 -23.68 9.29 -16.23
C VAL A 755 -25.13 9.67 -16.48
N LYS A 756 -26.04 9.05 -15.72
CA LYS A 756 -27.43 9.48 -15.67
C LYS A 756 -27.50 10.85 -15.00
N CYS A 757 -28.25 11.80 -15.56
CA CYS A 757 -28.49 13.09 -14.93
C CYS A 757 -29.96 13.26 -14.55
N CYS A 758 -30.22 13.55 -13.28
CA CYS A 758 -31.58 13.73 -12.77
C CYS A 758 -31.71 15.09 -12.06
N LEU A 759 -32.82 15.77 -12.30
CA LEU A 759 -33.29 16.87 -11.47
C LEU A 759 -34.16 16.29 -10.34
N VAL A 760 -33.70 16.41 -9.10
CA VAL A 760 -34.39 15.89 -7.92
C VAL A 760 -34.94 17.04 -7.09
N ASN A 761 -36.23 16.99 -6.78
CA ASN A 761 -36.87 17.92 -5.87
C ASN A 761 -36.73 17.43 -4.43
N SER A 762 -35.76 17.99 -3.71
CA SER A 762 -35.50 17.70 -2.29
C SER A 762 -36.67 18.01 -1.35
N GLY A 763 -37.65 18.80 -1.79
CA GLY A 763 -38.85 19.11 -1.01
C GLY A 763 -39.87 17.97 -0.95
N VAL A 764 -39.83 17.04 -1.92
CA VAL A 764 -40.81 15.95 -2.05
C VAL A 764 -40.18 14.57 -2.28
N ALA A 765 -38.90 14.50 -2.69
CA ALA A 765 -38.21 13.25 -2.94
C ALA A 765 -37.89 12.50 -1.64
N THR A 766 -38.13 11.20 -1.65
CA THR A 766 -37.82 10.31 -0.53
C THR A 766 -36.37 9.79 -0.62
N PRO A 767 -35.74 9.44 0.51
CA PRO A 767 -34.41 8.81 0.51
C PRO A 767 -34.35 7.54 -0.34
N ASP A 768 -35.40 6.71 -0.36
CA ASP A 768 -35.44 5.48 -1.18
C ASP A 768 -35.44 5.76 -2.68
N GLN A 769 -36.11 6.83 -3.12
CA GLN A 769 -36.06 7.28 -4.51
C GLN A 769 -34.66 7.74 -4.90
N LEU A 770 -33.90 8.36 -3.98
CA LEU A 770 -32.50 8.72 -4.21
C LEU A 770 -31.59 7.48 -4.19
N LYS A 771 -31.86 6.50 -3.32
CA LYS A 771 -31.14 5.23 -3.28
C LYS A 771 -31.29 4.43 -4.56
N ALA A 772 -32.47 4.46 -5.19
CA ALA A 772 -32.72 3.81 -6.47
C ALA A 772 -31.89 4.39 -7.64
N LEU A 773 -31.21 5.52 -7.43
CA LEU A 773 -30.32 6.16 -8.40
C LEU A 773 -28.84 5.78 -8.21
N LEU A 774 -28.48 5.06 -7.14
CA LEU A 774 -27.16 4.46 -6.86
C LEU A 774 -27.06 3.07 -7.47
#